data_AF-A0A9Q5I405-F1
#
_entry.id   AF-A0A9Q5I405-F1
#
_cell.length_a   1.000
_cell.length_b   1.000
_cell.length_c   1.000
_cell.angle_alpha   90.00
_cell.angle_beta   90.00
_cell.angle_gamma   90.00
#
_symmetry.space_group_name_H-M   'P 1'
#
loop_
_entity.id
_entity.type
_entity.pdbx_description
1 polymer ?
#
loop_
_entity_poly.entity_id
_entity_poly.type
_entity_poly.pdbx_seq_one_letter_code
_entity_poly.pdbx_strand_id
1 'polypeptide(L)'
;MGSCSSCRQSGTKSRAVQAELPKGNTIGVISHPESLIFFSRASEGEAVSSVQPGSAQLSQHLSQLPPPSPRSAMAPPPPPPPPPFCLPFGNKKSKRLDRSSMSEKRESWSTHHRDSYTINYSSSSSPPSNSIPRSRSAESLDLARQGSYSPTATITSKAENLTFKTDSESYKNLPSARTSSPPPQPRKLGFGFGWALRRQREKELGSKKGLLTRKNSLPPGVGSGTGPASGVGTPYANRSANTSELSLVSPSGRPVRPPLSPIPDESSLTSSPRTPPTIPPKRSNTQSSKGSGRSGASGQSGQTAVSGQSGQSGGSAGRFFQRRPTMSPTDSQSTLVGSALERKINDADEIKEKVDTTQRLLELRGLMSKENLDYYVVPSEDPHGSEYVAECDRRREFISGFTGSAGQAIISRNSAYLVTDSRYWLQAEDELDSNWDLIRAPFVDGFKDWQSFLLTRVQEGTRIGIDARMISWANASSLNSSVSRVGGKLVFPSQNFVDLVWKNKPPRSKDLIFIQSRRFSGRDAQSKLAALRQWIVDQPPSRPTYAKPGPPTEAQKHVATLVTSLSHIAWLLNLRGHDIPYNPVFHAYLFVGLENAFLFVDLTKLTDDVRNHLVALQVEPKEYNDVWSFLRRASWGQGRVLVARETSYAISLLLTHFRYTIAPSPSYVDEMKAVKNSVEIEGMRRAYLRDGASFVRWLAWLEDKLSKGYEITEYEAAHRLTEYRRKNELYEGLSYEPISATGPNAALPHYKPTKSGSPFIDRDTPYLNDSGAQYRDGTVDCTRTTHFGRPTMEQSEAYTRVLQGHIAIDSAIFPQGTSGRQLDVLARNALWKEGLNYLHGTGHGFGSFLNVHEGPHSFSDETPLVPGHVITNEPGYYADGKFGMRIESGLLVKKVKTRFGAPGQIWLGFERLTVVPIQTKMVRETMLSKDEIAWIKEHNRRCLQLLEPLICDDKRALKWLRREAERGIGQASPVPGVGLHIDWD
;
A
#
# COMPACT_ATOMS: atom_id res chain seq x y z
N MET A 1 -34.61 -53.63 15.97
CA MET A 1 -34.20 -54.32 17.21
C MET A 1 -33.05 -53.51 17.80
N GLY A 2 -33.09 -52.94 18.99
CA GLY A 2 -34.17 -52.76 19.97
C GLY A 2 -33.64 -51.89 21.14
N SER A 3 -34.35 -51.59 22.23
CA SER A 3 -35.80 -51.42 22.46
C SER A 3 -36.06 -51.29 23.98
N CYS A 4 -36.60 -50.15 24.44
CA CYS A 4 -37.18 -49.94 25.79
C CYS A 4 -36.18 -50.11 26.98
N SER A 5 -36.48 -49.73 28.24
CA SER A 5 -37.75 -49.38 28.91
C SER A 5 -37.53 -48.21 29.92
N SER A 6 -38.48 -47.64 30.69
CA SER A 6 -39.87 -48.03 31.03
C SER A 6 -40.74 -46.86 31.57
N CYS A 7 -42.05 -46.87 31.26
CA CYS A 7 -43.21 -46.59 32.15
C CYS A 7 -43.36 -45.21 32.88
N ARG A 8 -44.44 -44.39 32.71
CA ARG A 8 -45.88 -44.48 33.14
C ARG A 8 -46.16 -43.49 34.32
N GLN A 9 -47.35 -42.92 34.61
CA GLN A 9 -48.72 -42.93 34.03
C GLN A 9 -49.58 -41.73 34.56
N SER A 10 -50.61 -41.28 33.82
CA SER A 10 -51.87 -40.57 34.27
C SER A 10 -51.82 -39.25 35.09
N GLY A 11 -52.84 -38.35 35.09
CA GLY A 11 -54.05 -38.24 34.24
C GLY A 11 -55.13 -37.23 34.70
N THR A 12 -55.86 -36.64 33.74
CA THR A 12 -57.29 -36.14 33.75
C THR A 12 -57.83 -35.01 34.67
N LYS A 13 -58.35 -33.93 34.02
CA LYS A 13 -59.69 -33.26 34.17
C LYS A 13 -60.07 -32.50 35.50
N SER A 14 -60.98 -31.50 35.57
CA SER A 14 -61.64 -30.57 34.59
C SER A 14 -62.61 -29.54 35.26
N ARG A 15 -62.82 -28.34 34.65
CA ARG A 15 -63.99 -27.37 34.76
C ARG A 15 -64.35 -26.76 36.16
N ALA A 16 -64.41 -25.43 36.40
CA ALA A 16 -65.37 -24.35 35.99
C ALA A 16 -66.49 -24.08 37.07
N VAL A 17 -67.15 -22.90 37.31
CA VAL A 17 -67.15 -21.51 36.74
C VAL A 17 -67.95 -20.51 37.67
N GLN A 18 -67.96 -19.17 37.42
CA GLN A 18 -68.80 -18.08 38.04
C GLN A 18 -68.59 -17.74 39.57
N ALA A 19 -69.04 -16.62 40.18
CA ALA A 19 -69.19 -15.19 39.76
C ALA A 19 -69.51 -14.21 40.95
N GLU A 20 -69.11 -12.92 40.81
CA GLU A 20 -69.59 -11.63 41.40
C GLU A 20 -69.89 -11.32 42.92
N LEU A 21 -69.21 -10.27 43.44
CA LEU A 21 -69.69 -9.16 44.34
C LEU A 21 -70.09 -9.49 45.83
N PRO A 22 -70.38 -8.52 46.77
CA PRO A 22 -70.49 -7.03 46.68
C PRO A 22 -69.91 -6.12 47.84
N LYS A 23 -69.77 -4.80 47.53
CA LYS A 23 -70.05 -3.55 48.32
C LYS A 23 -69.31 -3.11 49.63
N GLY A 24 -69.02 -1.79 49.66
CA GLY A 24 -68.57 -0.98 50.82
C GLY A 24 -68.79 0.54 50.63
N ASN A 25 -68.29 1.36 51.58
CA ASN A 25 -68.99 2.55 52.14
C ASN A 25 -68.04 3.66 52.70
N THR A 26 -68.39 4.89 53.17
CA THR A 26 -69.42 5.95 52.90
C THR A 26 -69.07 7.23 53.75
N ILE A 27 -69.67 8.42 53.48
CA ILE A 27 -69.74 9.70 54.27
C ILE A 27 -68.51 10.68 54.15
N GLY A 28 -68.64 12.01 53.92
CA GLY A 28 -69.80 12.83 53.47
C GLY A 28 -69.75 14.38 53.75
N VAL A 29 -70.52 15.17 52.95
CA VAL A 29 -71.04 16.58 53.14
C VAL A 29 -70.01 17.76 53.24
N ILE A 30 -70.22 19.06 52.86
CA ILE A 30 -71.35 20.05 52.80
C ILE A 30 -71.35 20.95 51.50
N SER A 31 -72.42 21.73 51.27
CA SER A 31 -72.88 22.58 50.12
C SER A 31 -72.16 23.96 49.93
N HIS A 32 -72.49 24.95 49.04
CA HIS A 32 -73.76 25.46 48.42
C HIS A 32 -73.56 26.21 47.04
N PRO A 33 -74.51 26.95 46.39
CA PRO A 33 -74.66 26.98 44.91
C PRO A 33 -74.69 28.37 44.20
N GLU A 34 -74.81 28.42 42.86
CA GLU A 34 -75.85 29.17 42.09
C GLU A 34 -75.73 28.96 40.54
N SER A 35 -76.48 29.72 39.71
CA SER A 35 -76.83 29.36 38.31
C SER A 35 -77.10 30.56 37.37
N LEU A 36 -76.88 30.42 36.04
CA LEU A 36 -77.86 30.77 34.95
C LEU A 36 -77.29 30.78 33.49
N ILE A 37 -77.97 30.01 32.63
CA ILE A 37 -78.27 30.06 31.18
C ILE A 37 -77.90 31.35 30.38
N PHE A 38 -77.32 31.24 29.16
CA PHE A 38 -77.89 31.70 27.85
C PHE A 38 -77.05 31.39 26.57
N PHE A 39 -77.37 32.00 25.42
CA PHE A 39 -77.32 31.42 24.06
C PHE A 39 -76.11 31.79 23.15
N SER A 40 -76.13 31.15 21.98
CA SER A 40 -75.26 31.30 20.79
C SER A 40 -75.23 32.67 20.08
N ARG A 41 -74.24 32.84 19.18
CA ARG A 41 -74.36 33.38 17.78
C ARG A 41 -73.80 34.80 17.46
N ALA A 42 -72.67 34.82 16.72
CA ALA A 42 -72.28 35.75 15.63
C ALA A 42 -72.16 37.29 15.85
N SER A 43 -71.68 37.98 14.78
CA SER A 43 -71.50 39.46 14.59
C SER A 43 -70.40 40.13 15.45
N GLU A 44 -69.35 40.74 14.86
CA GLU A 44 -69.19 42.18 14.45
C GLU A 44 -68.68 43.06 15.61
N GLY A 45 -67.88 44.14 15.42
CA GLY A 45 -67.23 44.71 14.22
C GLY A 45 -66.50 46.04 14.56
N GLU A 46 -65.82 46.65 13.58
CA GLU A 46 -65.49 48.10 13.48
C GLU A 46 -64.56 48.79 14.52
N ALA A 47 -63.92 49.96 14.30
CA ALA A 47 -63.48 50.69 13.07
C ALA A 47 -62.55 51.89 13.45
N VAL A 48 -62.33 52.84 12.51
CA VAL A 48 -61.74 54.21 12.66
C VAL A 48 -60.19 54.21 12.75
N SER A 49 -59.39 54.95 11.94
CA SER A 49 -59.57 56.07 10.97
C SER A 49 -58.35 56.15 10.00
N SER A 50 -58.25 57.00 8.95
CA SER A 50 -59.20 57.57 7.95
C SER A 50 -58.41 58.40 6.89
N VAL A 51 -59.07 59.27 6.10
CA VAL A 51 -58.53 60.28 5.13
C VAL A 51 -58.05 59.77 3.74
N GLN A 52 -58.25 60.63 2.72
CA GLN A 52 -58.14 60.46 1.25
C GLN A 52 -57.44 61.73 0.65
N PRO A 53 -57.39 62.04 -0.70
CA PRO A 53 -57.98 61.41 -1.89
C PRO A 53 -57.09 61.25 -3.17
N GLY A 54 -57.63 60.52 -4.18
CA GLY A 54 -57.39 60.69 -5.64
C GLY A 54 -56.65 59.56 -6.40
N SER A 55 -56.65 59.47 -7.75
CA SER A 55 -57.59 59.99 -8.79
C SER A 55 -57.21 59.58 -10.25
N ALA A 56 -58.15 59.01 -11.03
CA ALA A 56 -58.26 58.99 -12.53
C ALA A 56 -57.15 58.31 -13.40
N GLN A 57 -57.35 57.79 -14.64
CA GLN A 57 -58.53 57.38 -15.46
C GLN A 57 -58.15 56.50 -16.71
N LEU A 58 -59.11 55.70 -17.22
CA LEU A 58 -59.42 55.31 -18.64
C LEU A 58 -58.47 54.53 -19.62
N SER A 59 -58.89 53.30 -19.98
CA SER A 59 -59.31 52.75 -21.31
C SER A 59 -58.45 52.63 -22.63
N GLN A 60 -58.42 51.37 -23.14
CA GLN A 60 -58.70 50.86 -24.54
C GLN A 60 -57.68 50.78 -25.73
N HIS A 61 -57.71 49.58 -26.36
CA HIS A 61 -57.59 49.14 -27.79
C HIS A 61 -56.35 49.31 -28.74
N LEU A 62 -55.82 48.14 -29.17
CA LEU A 62 -55.49 47.65 -30.55
C LEU A 62 -54.79 48.54 -31.62
N SER A 63 -53.64 48.07 -32.16
CA SER A 63 -53.45 47.51 -33.55
C SER A 63 -52.07 47.74 -34.25
N GLN A 64 -51.49 46.62 -34.75
CA GLN A 64 -50.70 46.35 -35.98
C GLN A 64 -49.54 47.23 -36.55
N LEU A 65 -48.42 46.51 -36.87
CA LEU A 65 -47.40 46.75 -37.94
C LEU A 65 -46.41 47.95 -37.79
N PRO A 66 -45.36 48.09 -38.64
CA PRO A 66 -44.20 47.20 -38.83
C PRO A 66 -42.83 47.95 -38.65
N PRO A 67 -41.63 47.33 -38.84
CA PRO A 67 -40.36 47.91 -38.33
C PRO A 67 -39.53 48.72 -39.35
N PRO A 68 -38.61 49.61 -38.87
CA PRO A 68 -37.48 50.12 -39.63
C PRO A 68 -36.17 49.34 -39.35
N SER A 69 -35.26 49.35 -40.32
CA SER A 69 -33.95 48.68 -40.24
C SER A 69 -32.78 49.72 -40.32
N PRO A 70 -31.50 49.34 -40.53
CA PRO A 70 -30.40 49.75 -39.64
C PRO A 70 -29.77 51.12 -39.91
N ARG A 71 -28.99 51.62 -38.94
CA ARG A 71 -27.92 52.61 -39.14
C ARG A 71 -26.62 52.18 -38.44
N SER A 72 -25.49 52.54 -39.04
CA SER A 72 -24.14 52.11 -38.65
C SER A 72 -23.41 53.10 -37.75
N ALA A 73 -22.56 52.61 -36.85
CA ALA A 73 -21.50 53.41 -36.22
C ALA A 73 -20.24 52.57 -35.93
N MET A 74 -19.16 52.89 -36.65
CA MET A 74 -17.72 52.76 -36.32
C MET A 74 -17.19 51.51 -35.58
N ALA A 75 -16.28 50.79 -36.23
CA ALA A 75 -15.39 49.82 -35.58
C ALA A 75 -14.18 50.52 -34.91
N PRO A 76 -13.62 50.00 -33.80
CA PRO A 76 -12.42 50.54 -33.17
C PRO A 76 -11.13 50.20 -33.97
N PRO A 77 -10.04 50.98 -33.81
CA PRO A 77 -8.78 50.73 -34.51
C PRO A 77 -8.07 49.45 -34.02
N PRO A 78 -7.24 48.80 -34.89
CA PRO A 78 -6.49 47.62 -34.52
C PRO A 78 -5.36 47.92 -33.53
N PRO A 79 -4.99 46.97 -32.63
CA PRO A 79 -3.88 47.14 -31.70
C PRO A 79 -2.51 47.14 -32.40
N PRO A 80 -1.47 47.76 -31.80
CA PRO A 80 -0.13 47.82 -32.38
C PRO A 80 0.55 46.43 -32.43
N PRO A 81 1.48 46.19 -33.37
CA PRO A 81 2.15 44.91 -33.53
C PRO A 81 3.13 44.62 -32.37
N PRO A 82 3.25 43.34 -31.94
CA PRO A 82 4.21 42.94 -30.92
C PRO A 82 5.67 42.94 -31.45
N PRO A 83 6.68 43.09 -30.57
CA PRO A 83 8.09 43.05 -30.95
C PRO A 83 8.54 41.67 -31.46
N PRO A 84 9.58 41.60 -32.31
CA PRO A 84 9.91 40.40 -33.07
C PRO A 84 10.53 39.28 -32.22
N PHE A 85 9.87 38.13 -32.18
CA PHE A 85 10.44 36.87 -31.69
C PHE A 85 11.04 36.06 -32.85
N CYS A 86 12.30 35.63 -32.71
CA CYS A 86 12.97 34.79 -33.69
C CYS A 86 12.53 33.32 -33.57
N LEU A 87 12.00 32.75 -34.65
CA LEU A 87 11.74 31.31 -34.80
C LEU A 87 12.25 30.82 -36.18
N PRO A 88 13.09 29.76 -36.24
CA PRO A 88 13.53 29.20 -37.51
C PRO A 88 12.50 28.20 -38.06
N PHE A 89 11.69 28.61 -39.04
CA PHE A 89 10.82 27.70 -39.79
C PHE A 89 11.51 27.17 -41.07
N GLY A 90 11.90 25.90 -41.06
CA GLY A 90 12.36 25.18 -42.26
C GLY A 90 11.20 24.58 -43.06
N ASN A 91 10.57 25.37 -43.93
CA ASN A 91 9.36 24.95 -44.66
C ASN A 91 9.72 24.27 -46.01
N LYS A 92 9.39 22.98 -46.19
CA LYS A 92 9.45 22.30 -47.50
C LYS A 92 8.16 21.52 -47.80
N LYS A 93 7.78 21.54 -49.08
CA LYS A 93 6.44 21.18 -49.57
C LYS A 93 6.23 19.67 -49.64
N SER A 94 5.07 19.20 -49.18
CA SER A 94 4.56 17.88 -49.52
C SER A 94 3.89 17.91 -50.91
N LYS A 95 4.19 16.91 -51.74
CA LYS A 95 3.35 16.49 -52.88
C LYS A 95 3.05 15.00 -52.72
N ARG A 96 1.78 14.62 -52.84
CA ARG A 96 1.38 13.23 -53.07
C ARG A 96 1.92 12.76 -54.43
N LEU A 97 2.39 11.52 -54.48
CA LEU A 97 2.12 10.55 -55.55
C LEU A 97 2.33 9.13 -55.03
N ASP A 98 1.98 8.12 -55.82
CA ASP A 98 1.71 6.75 -55.37
C ASP A 98 2.42 5.69 -56.24
N ARG A 99 2.50 4.44 -55.74
CA ARG A 99 2.76 3.17 -56.46
C ARG A 99 4.13 2.88 -57.11
N SER A 100 4.84 1.94 -56.46
CA SER A 100 5.37 0.66 -57.00
C SER A 100 6.53 0.58 -58.02
N SER A 101 7.31 -0.51 -57.89
CA SER A 101 8.32 -1.07 -58.82
C SER A 101 9.64 -0.28 -58.96
N MET A 102 10.80 -0.85 -59.35
CA MET A 102 11.36 -2.21 -59.23
C MET A 102 12.91 -2.15 -59.38
N SER A 103 13.61 -3.22 -58.99
CA SER A 103 14.94 -3.69 -59.50
C SER A 103 16.16 -2.75 -59.66
N GLU A 104 17.22 -3.08 -58.92
CA GLU A 104 18.62 -3.26 -59.39
C GLU A 104 19.43 -2.16 -60.12
N LYS A 105 20.51 -1.68 -59.47
CA LYS A 105 21.96 -1.93 -59.80
C LYS A 105 22.86 -1.15 -58.79
N ARG A 106 24.01 -1.67 -58.31
CA ARG A 106 25.37 -1.71 -58.93
C ARG A 106 25.77 -0.34 -59.50
N GLU A 107 26.92 0.27 -59.23
CA GLU A 107 28.22 -0.07 -58.60
C GLU A 107 28.89 1.29 -58.19
N SER A 108 30.03 1.49 -57.53
CA SER A 108 30.97 0.82 -56.61
C SER A 108 32.24 1.72 -56.56
N TRP A 109 33.01 1.76 -55.46
CA TRP A 109 34.39 2.33 -55.34
C TRP A 109 34.48 3.89 -55.38
N SER A 110 35.12 4.60 -54.44
CA SER A 110 36.57 4.78 -54.08
C SER A 110 37.31 5.82 -54.97
N THR A 111 38.36 6.58 -54.58
CA THR A 111 39.36 6.50 -53.48
C THR A 111 40.10 7.86 -53.27
N HIS A 112 40.81 8.04 -52.14
CA HIS A 112 41.96 8.99 -51.94
C HIS A 112 41.66 10.53 -51.96
N HIS A 113 42.51 11.48 -51.50
CA HIS A 113 43.80 11.52 -50.75
C HIS A 113 43.91 12.83 -49.88
N ARG A 114 44.74 12.94 -48.81
CA ARG A 114 46.03 13.71 -48.64
C ARG A 114 46.05 15.19 -49.15
N ASP A 115 46.77 16.18 -48.57
CA ASP A 115 47.78 16.21 -47.49
C ASP A 115 48.08 17.62 -46.88
N SER A 116 48.36 17.68 -45.56
CA SER A 116 49.44 18.43 -44.82
C SER A 116 49.74 19.97 -44.91
N TYR A 117 50.84 20.39 -44.23
CA TYR A 117 51.47 21.73 -43.97
C TYR A 117 50.81 22.62 -42.84
N THR A 118 51.38 23.06 -41.68
CA THR A 118 52.73 23.54 -41.17
C THR A 118 52.95 25.07 -41.34
N ILE A 119 53.55 25.93 -40.46
CA ILE A 119 54.21 25.80 -39.12
C ILE A 119 54.54 27.21 -38.45
N ASN A 120 54.81 27.27 -37.12
CA ASN A 120 55.64 28.23 -36.32
C ASN A 120 55.26 29.68 -35.79
N TYR A 121 55.29 29.82 -34.44
CA TYR A 121 56.11 30.72 -33.54
C TYR A 121 55.77 32.19 -33.07
N SER A 122 55.94 32.39 -31.73
CA SER A 122 56.40 33.59 -30.94
C SER A 122 55.61 34.94 -30.93
N SER A 123 55.64 35.82 -29.89
CA SER A 123 56.09 35.73 -28.46
C SER A 123 55.68 36.97 -27.59
N SER A 124 55.45 36.75 -26.28
CA SER A 124 55.70 37.63 -25.09
C SER A 124 55.33 39.13 -25.01
N SER A 125 54.55 39.53 -23.97
CA SER A 125 54.73 40.79 -23.19
C SER A 125 53.85 40.85 -21.91
N SER A 126 54.21 41.64 -20.89
CA SER A 126 53.45 41.89 -19.62
C SER A 126 53.85 43.25 -19.01
N PRO A 127 53.38 43.63 -17.81
CA PRO A 127 52.08 44.21 -17.42
C PRO A 127 52.17 45.75 -17.21
N PRO A 128 51.18 46.42 -16.54
CA PRO A 128 51.46 46.86 -15.16
C PRO A 128 50.22 46.88 -14.22
N SER A 129 50.40 47.40 -12.99
CA SER A 129 49.46 47.38 -11.85
C SER A 129 49.16 48.77 -11.27
N ASN A 130 47.99 48.94 -10.61
CA ASN A 130 47.67 49.90 -9.51
C ASN A 130 46.14 49.87 -9.21
N SER A 131 45.58 50.28 -8.07
CA SER A 131 46.07 50.54 -6.69
C SER A 131 44.85 50.74 -5.75
N ILE A 132 44.92 50.34 -4.47
CA ILE A 132 43.85 50.58 -3.47
C ILE A 132 44.04 51.97 -2.81
N PRO A 133 42.97 52.66 -2.36
CA PRO A 133 42.78 52.73 -0.90
C PRO A 133 41.32 52.77 -0.38
N ARG A 134 41.17 52.33 0.89
CA ARG A 134 40.42 52.93 2.03
C ARG A 134 39.51 54.16 1.77
N SER A 135 38.43 54.44 2.50
CA SER A 135 37.68 53.76 3.60
C SER A 135 36.60 54.72 4.16
N ARG A 136 35.51 54.23 4.78
CA ARG A 136 35.01 54.71 6.10
C ARG A 136 33.82 53.89 6.63
N SER A 137 33.46 54.13 7.88
CA SER A 137 32.55 53.37 8.74
C SER A 137 31.67 54.31 9.57
N ALA A 138 30.67 53.77 10.30
CA ALA A 138 29.82 54.47 11.28
C ALA A 138 28.91 55.56 10.65
N GLU A 139 27.79 56.04 11.22
CA GLU A 139 26.91 55.76 12.38
C GLU A 139 25.62 56.63 12.12
N SER A 140 24.50 56.63 12.83
CA SER A 140 23.88 55.87 13.94
C SER A 140 22.35 56.18 13.95
N LEU A 141 21.59 55.49 14.81
CA LEU A 141 20.45 55.94 15.65
C LEU A 141 19.61 57.21 15.25
N ASP A 142 18.29 57.30 15.47
CA ASP A 142 17.57 56.79 16.66
C ASP A 142 16.01 56.63 16.53
N LEU A 143 15.40 56.25 17.66
CA LEU A 143 13.99 56.05 18.09
C LEU A 143 12.92 57.11 17.61
N ALA A 144 11.58 56.95 17.76
CA ALA A 144 10.81 56.15 18.75
C ALA A 144 9.32 55.79 18.39
N ARG A 145 8.88 54.62 18.89
CA ARG A 145 7.59 54.24 19.55
C ARG A 145 6.21 54.83 19.14
N GLN A 146 5.26 53.92 18.86
CA GLN A 146 4.01 53.60 19.63
C GLN A 146 3.32 52.36 18.97
N GLY A 147 2.53 51.49 19.63
CA GLY A 147 2.28 51.23 21.05
C GLY A 147 0.94 50.47 21.31
N SER A 148 0.92 49.52 22.27
CA SER A 148 -0.27 48.87 22.90
C SER A 148 -1.04 47.75 22.12
N TYR A 149 -1.64 46.71 22.73
CA TYR A 149 -1.42 46.05 24.06
C TYR A 149 -1.94 44.59 24.07
N SER A 150 -1.66 43.82 25.14
CA SER A 150 -2.10 42.42 25.38
C SER A 150 -2.41 42.17 26.87
N PRO A 151 -3.19 41.12 27.23
CA PRO A 151 -3.26 40.56 28.59
C PRO A 151 -2.91 39.06 28.67
N THR A 152 -2.72 38.37 29.81
CA THR A 152 -1.89 38.64 31.03
C THR A 152 -1.61 37.29 31.75
N ALA A 153 -0.65 37.25 32.69
CA ALA A 153 -0.61 36.40 33.91
C ALA A 153 -0.25 34.89 33.81
N THR A 154 0.28 34.21 34.84
CA THR A 154 1.10 34.66 36.00
C THR A 154 1.97 33.51 36.57
N ILE A 155 3.29 33.65 36.41
CA ILE A 155 4.40 33.48 37.38
C ILE A 155 4.18 32.65 38.68
N THR A 156 5.11 31.72 38.94
CA THR A 156 5.75 31.52 40.26
C THR A 156 7.12 30.82 40.09
N SER A 157 8.02 30.88 41.09
CA SER A 157 9.47 30.69 40.86
C SER A 157 10.30 30.20 42.06
N LYS A 158 11.38 29.44 41.80
CA LYS A 158 12.58 29.26 42.65
C LYS A 158 13.82 28.90 41.78
N ALA A 159 15.03 29.00 42.32
CA ALA A 159 16.31 28.86 41.59
C ALA A 159 17.34 28.05 42.40
N GLU A 160 18.41 27.56 41.75
CA GLU A 160 19.83 27.77 42.17
C GLU A 160 20.89 27.12 41.23
N ASN A 161 22.07 27.73 41.27
CA ASN A 161 23.41 27.43 40.72
C ASN A 161 23.78 26.01 40.22
N LEU A 162 24.54 25.95 39.11
CA LEU A 162 25.99 25.63 39.14
C LEU A 162 26.67 25.77 37.75
N THR A 163 28.01 25.84 37.73
CA THR A 163 28.88 26.09 36.56
C THR A 163 29.92 24.97 36.38
N PHE A 164 30.46 24.77 35.16
CA PHE A 164 31.87 25.08 34.85
C PHE A 164 32.23 24.95 33.34
N LYS A 165 33.50 25.25 33.01
CA LYS A 165 34.06 25.39 31.66
C LYS A 165 34.51 24.08 30.98
N THR A 166 34.84 24.19 29.69
CA THR A 166 35.98 23.47 29.08
C THR A 166 36.84 24.46 28.28
N ASP A 167 38.16 24.50 28.52
CA ASP A 167 39.11 25.39 27.84
C ASP A 167 39.73 24.72 26.58
N SER A 168 40.38 25.51 25.72
CA SER A 168 40.98 25.09 24.43
C SER A 168 42.50 25.00 24.47
N GLU A 169 43.12 24.12 23.67
CA GLU A 169 44.51 24.31 23.24
C GLU A 169 44.81 23.71 21.84
N SER A 170 45.98 24.04 21.26
CA SER A 170 46.27 23.88 19.82
C SER A 170 47.76 23.69 19.52
N TYR A 171 48.15 22.95 18.48
CA TYR A 171 49.48 23.08 17.84
C TYR A 171 49.47 22.78 16.31
N LYS A 172 50.64 22.78 15.65
CA LYS A 172 50.84 23.36 14.29
C LYS A 172 51.48 22.43 13.22
N ASN A 173 51.24 22.79 11.95
CA ASN A 173 52.09 22.64 10.73
C ASN A 173 52.31 21.25 10.05
N LEU A 174 51.73 21.10 8.84
CA LEU A 174 52.34 20.90 7.48
C LEU A 174 53.71 20.17 7.32
N PRO A 175 53.96 19.41 6.21
CA PRO A 175 53.62 19.80 4.82
C PRO A 175 53.07 18.68 3.89
N SER A 176 53.13 18.89 2.57
CA SER A 176 52.38 18.19 1.51
C SER A 176 53.23 17.42 0.48
N ALA A 177 52.60 16.46 -0.22
CA ALA A 177 53.10 15.85 -1.47
C ALA A 177 51.95 15.29 -2.35
N ARG A 178 52.23 14.97 -3.62
CA ARG A 178 51.30 14.35 -4.60
C ARG A 178 51.82 12.99 -5.09
N THR A 179 50.95 12.24 -5.78
CA THR A 179 51.18 11.36 -6.97
C THR A 179 50.98 9.83 -6.87
N SER A 180 50.41 9.30 -7.96
CA SER A 180 50.49 7.92 -8.54
C SER A 180 49.81 6.70 -7.89
N SER A 181 49.16 5.93 -8.79
CA SER A 181 48.62 4.55 -8.69
C SER A 181 49.77 3.50 -8.76
N PRO A 182 49.55 2.15 -8.86
CA PRO A 182 48.31 1.34 -8.96
C PRO A 182 48.26 0.14 -7.94
N PRO A 183 47.28 -0.80 -8.00
CA PRO A 183 47.09 -1.83 -6.95
C PRO A 183 47.72 -3.21 -7.27
N PRO A 184 47.99 -4.06 -6.25
CA PRO A 184 48.33 -5.47 -6.42
C PRO A 184 47.13 -6.42 -6.17
N GLN A 185 47.06 -7.51 -6.95
CA GLN A 185 46.14 -8.65 -6.74
C GLN A 185 46.84 -9.83 -5.98
N PRO A 186 46.11 -10.88 -5.54
CA PRO A 186 46.48 -11.62 -4.33
C PRO A 186 47.38 -12.86 -4.53
N ARG A 187 47.97 -13.33 -3.42
CA ARG A 187 48.45 -14.71 -3.18
C ARG A 187 47.87 -15.16 -1.84
N LYS A 188 47.13 -16.27 -1.70
CA LYS A 188 47.40 -17.71 -1.96
C LYS A 188 48.49 -18.33 -1.06
N LEU A 189 48.08 -19.44 -0.42
CA LEU A 189 48.87 -20.44 0.34
C LEU A 189 49.41 -19.95 1.71
N GLY A 190 49.47 -20.80 2.75
CA GLY A 190 49.08 -22.21 2.80
C GLY A 190 49.10 -22.83 4.21
N PHE A 191 48.81 -24.14 4.26
CA PHE A 191 48.64 -24.99 5.45
C PHE A 191 49.75 -24.91 6.52
N GLY A 192 49.35 -25.13 7.79
CA GLY A 192 50.27 -25.39 8.90
C GLY A 192 49.56 -26.00 10.13
N PHE A 193 49.45 -27.33 10.20
CA PHE A 193 49.04 -28.04 11.42
C PHE A 193 50.25 -28.27 12.34
N GLY A 194 50.08 -28.13 13.66
CA GLY A 194 51.11 -28.43 14.66
C GLY A 194 50.50 -28.64 16.06
N TRP A 195 50.96 -29.67 16.77
CA TRP A 195 50.39 -30.11 18.07
C TRP A 195 51.42 -30.06 19.22
N ALA A 196 50.88 -30.05 20.44
CA ALA A 196 51.41 -30.71 21.65
C ALA A 196 52.50 -30.07 22.55
N LEU A 197 52.11 -29.88 23.84
CA LEU A 197 52.92 -29.98 25.08
C LEU A 197 53.96 -28.84 25.33
N ARG A 198 54.39 -28.51 26.57
CA ARG A 198 54.22 -29.13 27.91
C ARG A 198 54.46 -28.12 29.09
N ARG A 199 53.78 -28.34 30.24
CA ARG A 199 54.20 -28.06 31.65
C ARG A 199 54.81 -26.69 32.05
N GLN A 200 54.25 -26.10 33.12
CA GLN A 200 54.95 -25.98 34.41
C GLN A 200 53.98 -26.15 35.60
N ARG A 201 54.43 -26.08 36.85
CA ARG A 201 53.72 -26.68 38.01
C ARG A 201 54.10 -26.06 39.36
N GLU A 202 53.11 -25.50 40.07
CA GLU A 202 53.10 -25.23 41.53
C GLU A 202 51.60 -25.12 41.93
N LYS A 203 51.01 -25.63 43.03
CA LYS A 203 51.40 -25.88 44.44
C LYS A 203 51.63 -24.57 45.23
N GLU A 204 51.03 -24.31 46.39
CA GLU A 204 50.37 -25.20 47.39
C GLU A 204 49.07 -24.65 48.01
N LEU A 205 48.39 -25.55 48.76
CA LEU A 205 47.58 -25.39 49.99
C LEU A 205 46.74 -24.11 50.26
N GLY A 206 45.52 -24.21 50.80
CA GLY A 206 44.88 -25.38 51.41
C GLY A 206 43.36 -25.23 51.66
N SER A 207 42.76 -26.31 52.17
CA SER A 207 41.30 -26.49 52.28
C SER A 207 40.78 -26.40 53.72
N LYS A 208 39.53 -25.96 53.89
CA LYS A 208 38.58 -26.66 54.79
C LYS A 208 37.11 -26.35 54.49
N LYS A 209 36.28 -27.40 54.54
CA LYS A 209 34.82 -27.30 54.71
C LYS A 209 34.50 -27.11 56.21
N GLY A 210 33.36 -26.49 56.53
CA GLY A 210 32.81 -26.45 57.89
C GLY A 210 31.28 -26.33 57.85
N LEU A 211 30.57 -27.20 58.58
CA LEU A 211 29.11 -27.30 58.60
C LEU A 211 28.64 -27.66 60.02
N LEU A 212 27.89 -26.79 60.70
CA LEU A 212 27.07 -26.96 61.93
C LEU A 212 26.30 -25.61 62.10
N THR A 213 24.97 -25.42 62.11
CA THR A 213 23.78 -26.04 62.76
C THR A 213 23.46 -25.53 64.18
N ARG A 214 22.15 -25.35 64.47
CA ARG A 214 21.48 -25.13 65.79
C ARG A 214 21.48 -23.70 66.38
N LYS A 215 20.44 -23.23 67.12
CA LYS A 215 18.98 -23.56 67.20
C LYS A 215 18.23 -22.52 68.09
N ASN A 216 16.88 -22.58 68.13
CA ASN A 216 15.93 -21.93 69.08
C ASN A 216 15.69 -20.41 68.85
N SER A 217 14.57 -19.79 69.25
CA SER A 217 13.36 -20.22 70.02
C SER A 217 12.03 -19.67 69.42
N LEU A 218 10.86 -20.06 69.98
CA LEU A 218 9.50 -19.73 69.47
C LEU A 218 8.72 -18.74 70.43
N PRO A 219 7.37 -18.76 70.59
CA PRO A 219 6.45 -17.64 70.25
C PRO A 219 5.69 -17.13 71.54
N PRO A 220 4.43 -16.62 71.56
CA PRO A 220 3.47 -16.14 70.53
C PRO A 220 2.81 -14.76 70.87
N GLY A 221 1.73 -14.37 70.16
CA GLY A 221 0.82 -13.29 70.58
C GLY A 221 -0.42 -13.14 69.67
N VAL A 222 -1.63 -13.03 70.25
CA VAL A 222 -2.93 -12.91 69.54
C VAL A 222 -3.95 -12.12 70.38
N GLY A 223 -4.73 -11.23 69.77
CA GLY A 223 -6.09 -10.88 70.24
C GLY A 223 -6.40 -9.40 70.56
N SER A 224 -7.65 -9.01 70.27
CA SER A 224 -8.40 -7.77 70.63
C SER A 224 -7.79 -6.39 70.23
N GLY A 225 -8.59 -5.32 70.09
CA GLY A 225 -10.06 -5.24 69.99
C GLY A 225 -10.64 -3.83 70.19
N THR A 226 -11.90 -3.63 69.76
CA THR A 226 -12.85 -2.55 70.11
C THR A 226 -12.54 -1.06 69.77
N GLY A 227 -13.55 -0.35 69.27
CA GLY A 227 -13.69 1.13 69.39
C GLY A 227 -14.35 1.52 70.72
N PRO A 228 -14.87 2.77 70.92
CA PRO A 228 -16.12 3.18 70.23
C PRO A 228 -16.33 4.71 70.01
N ALA A 229 -17.50 5.08 69.44
CA ALA A 229 -18.46 6.17 69.80
C ALA A 229 -18.00 7.62 70.20
N SER A 230 -18.85 8.67 70.21
CA SER A 230 -20.04 9.10 69.42
C SER A 230 -20.56 10.47 69.94
N GLY A 231 -21.11 11.35 69.08
CA GLY A 231 -21.83 12.59 69.47
C GLY A 231 -21.77 13.63 68.33
N VAL A 232 -22.83 14.24 67.77
CA VAL A 232 -24.17 14.72 68.22
C VAL A 232 -24.11 16.08 68.95
N GLY A 233 -24.62 17.14 68.31
CA GLY A 233 -24.66 18.50 68.88
C GLY A 233 -25.03 19.66 67.91
N THR A 234 -26.32 19.80 67.58
CA THR A 234 -26.97 21.09 67.18
C THR A 234 -27.33 21.91 68.46
N PRO A 235 -27.93 23.15 68.49
CA PRO A 235 -28.75 23.87 67.46
C PRO A 235 -28.65 25.44 67.45
N TYR A 236 -29.59 26.12 66.74
CA TYR A 236 -29.91 27.59 66.71
C TYR A 236 -28.82 28.53 66.14
N ALA A 237 -29.06 29.76 65.62
CA ALA A 237 -30.16 30.51 64.97
C ALA A 237 -29.52 31.81 64.37
N ASN A 238 -30.11 32.75 63.60
CA ASN A 238 -31.50 33.15 63.32
C ASN A 238 -31.56 34.01 62.01
N ARG A 239 -32.72 34.10 61.34
CA ARG A 239 -33.30 35.15 60.41
C ARG A 239 -32.43 36.23 59.70
N SER A 240 -32.75 36.76 58.50
CA SER A 240 -33.78 36.45 57.46
C SER A 240 -33.72 37.39 56.22
N ALA A 241 -34.16 36.90 55.04
CA ALA A 241 -34.65 37.63 53.85
C ALA A 241 -33.63 38.50 53.03
N ASN A 242 -33.80 38.73 51.72
CA ASN A 242 -34.99 38.57 50.86
C ASN A 242 -34.70 37.98 49.45
N THR A 243 -35.75 37.57 48.71
CA THR A 243 -35.72 36.82 47.42
C THR A 243 -35.84 37.73 46.16
N SER A 244 -35.94 37.31 44.89
CA SER A 244 -36.19 36.00 44.21
C SER A 244 -35.63 36.07 42.75
N GLU A 245 -35.13 35.04 42.05
CA GLU A 245 -35.62 33.66 41.74
C GLU A 245 -36.74 33.58 40.66
N LEU A 246 -36.89 32.52 39.84
CA LEU A 246 -36.38 31.12 39.94
C LEU A 246 -35.65 30.59 38.69
N SER A 247 -34.91 29.48 38.87
CA SER A 247 -34.62 28.43 37.85
C SER A 247 -34.43 27.06 38.56
N LEU A 248 -33.82 26.05 37.90
CA LEU A 248 -33.39 24.72 38.44
C LEU A 248 -34.44 23.57 38.51
N VAL A 249 -34.09 22.27 38.53
CA VAL A 249 -33.10 21.48 37.72
C VAL A 249 -33.26 19.94 37.94
N SER A 250 -33.15 19.11 36.87
CA SER A 250 -32.66 17.70 36.81
C SER A 250 -33.20 16.65 37.85
N PRO A 251 -32.65 15.41 38.04
CA PRO A 251 -31.68 14.61 37.26
C PRO A 251 -31.98 13.10 37.03
N SER A 252 -31.15 12.48 36.15
CA SER A 252 -30.73 11.05 36.14
C SER A 252 -31.71 9.94 35.65
N GLY A 253 -31.13 8.80 35.22
CA GLY A 253 -31.86 7.54 34.95
C GLY A 253 -31.77 6.97 33.52
N ARG A 254 -31.44 5.68 33.40
CA ARG A 254 -31.49 4.81 32.20
C ARG A 254 -32.27 3.53 32.58
N PRO A 255 -32.62 2.61 31.64
CA PRO A 255 -33.17 2.75 30.27
C PRO A 255 -34.40 1.82 30.09
N VAL A 256 -35.00 1.70 28.87
CA VAL A 256 -35.57 0.45 28.26
C VAL A 256 -36.22 0.74 26.89
N ARG A 257 -36.46 -0.31 26.07
CA ARG A 257 -37.16 -0.27 24.75
C ARG A 257 -38.67 0.00 24.89
N PRO A 258 -39.37 0.40 23.80
CA PRO A 258 -40.28 -0.59 23.16
C PRO A 258 -40.18 -0.56 21.60
N PRO A 259 -41.22 -0.77 20.75
CA PRO A 259 -41.25 -1.98 19.91
C PRO A 259 -41.45 -1.76 18.38
N LEU A 260 -41.68 -2.86 17.65
CA LEU A 260 -41.95 -2.94 16.20
C LEU A 260 -43.46 -3.02 15.87
N SER A 261 -43.79 -2.84 14.58
CA SER A 261 -45.02 -3.29 13.86
C SER A 261 -46.26 -2.38 13.95
N PRO A 262 -47.24 -2.51 13.02
CA PRO A 262 -47.15 -2.64 11.55
C PRO A 262 -48.18 -1.68 10.85
N ILE A 263 -48.91 -2.16 9.81
CA ILE A 263 -50.12 -1.59 9.15
C ILE A 263 -49.85 -0.58 8.01
N PRO A 264 -50.47 -0.71 6.80
CA PRO A 264 -51.00 -1.90 6.12
C PRO A 264 -50.49 -2.03 4.66
N ASP A 265 -51.10 -2.93 3.87
CA ASP A 265 -50.87 -3.15 2.44
C ASP A 265 -52.20 -2.97 1.64
N GLU A 266 -52.17 -3.20 0.32
CA GLU A 266 -53.27 -3.12 -0.67
C GLU A 266 -53.72 -1.68 -1.05
N SER A 267 -54.21 -1.41 -2.27
CA SER A 267 -54.78 -2.31 -3.30
C SER A 267 -54.26 -1.95 -4.72
N SER A 268 -53.83 -2.92 -5.54
CA SER A 268 -54.63 -3.70 -6.54
C SER A 268 -55.17 -2.84 -7.71
N LEU A 269 -55.29 -3.30 -8.96
CA LEU A 269 -55.24 -4.65 -9.58
C LEU A 269 -54.15 -4.69 -10.70
N THR A 270 -53.96 -5.65 -11.62
CA THR A 270 -54.86 -6.48 -12.46
C THR A 270 -54.20 -7.83 -12.89
N SER A 271 -54.74 -8.47 -13.94
CA SER A 271 -54.64 -9.88 -14.31
C SER A 271 -53.68 -10.25 -15.48
N SER A 272 -52.74 -11.17 -15.23
CA SER A 272 -52.70 -12.59 -15.70
C SER A 272 -53.40 -13.04 -17.00
N PRO A 273 -53.09 -14.25 -17.58
CA PRO A 273 -51.82 -15.03 -17.61
C PRO A 273 -51.53 -15.81 -18.95
N ARG A 274 -50.33 -16.45 -19.11
CA ARG A 274 -50.13 -17.90 -19.51
C ARG A 274 -48.74 -18.28 -20.11
N THR A 275 -48.07 -19.26 -19.45
CA THR A 275 -47.25 -20.43 -19.91
C THR A 275 -46.18 -20.38 -21.05
N PRO A 276 -45.07 -21.17 -20.95
CA PRO A 276 -43.97 -21.23 -21.94
C PRO A 276 -43.87 -22.54 -22.79
N PRO A 277 -43.10 -22.53 -23.91
CA PRO A 277 -42.48 -23.72 -24.54
C PRO A 277 -41.00 -23.88 -24.12
N THR A 278 -40.33 -25.03 -23.90
CA THR A 278 -40.24 -26.39 -24.51
C THR A 278 -39.51 -26.54 -25.86
N ILE A 279 -38.59 -27.53 -25.89
CA ILE A 279 -37.66 -27.98 -26.95
C ILE A 279 -38.33 -29.13 -27.73
N PRO A 280 -38.32 -29.22 -29.10
CA PRO A 280 -37.31 -30.00 -29.88
C PRO A 280 -37.25 -29.60 -31.41
N PRO A 281 -36.85 -30.44 -32.42
CA PRO A 281 -35.90 -31.57 -32.56
C PRO A 281 -34.83 -31.39 -33.70
N LYS A 282 -34.10 -32.47 -34.06
CA LYS A 282 -33.03 -32.58 -35.10
C LYS A 282 -33.54 -32.77 -36.55
N ARG A 283 -32.73 -32.42 -37.59
CA ARG A 283 -32.28 -33.34 -38.69
C ARG A 283 -31.34 -32.73 -39.78
N SER A 284 -30.32 -33.51 -40.19
CA SER A 284 -29.69 -33.76 -41.54
C SER A 284 -29.68 -32.69 -42.69
N ASN A 285 -28.72 -32.62 -43.64
CA ASN A 285 -27.85 -33.70 -44.17
C ASN A 285 -26.58 -33.26 -44.98
N THR A 286 -25.56 -34.15 -45.03
CA THR A 286 -24.54 -34.45 -46.08
C THR A 286 -23.94 -33.39 -47.04
N GLN A 287 -22.61 -33.24 -47.02
CA GLN A 287 -21.61 -33.70 -48.05
C GLN A 287 -20.19 -33.26 -47.62
N SER A 288 -19.07 -33.73 -48.17
CA SER A 288 -18.45 -35.08 -48.19
C SER A 288 -17.23 -35.04 -49.13
N SER A 289 -16.02 -35.33 -48.64
CA SER A 289 -14.87 -35.70 -49.48
C SER A 289 -13.98 -36.73 -48.74
N LYS A 290 -13.14 -37.48 -49.47
CA LYS A 290 -12.37 -38.63 -48.95
C LYS A 290 -10.97 -38.71 -49.57
N GLY A 291 -10.01 -39.18 -48.77
CA GLY A 291 -8.79 -39.88 -49.16
C GLY A 291 -8.18 -40.50 -47.89
N SER A 292 -8.11 -41.83 -47.70
CA SER A 292 -7.17 -42.81 -48.32
C SER A 292 -5.72 -42.61 -47.85
N GLY A 293 -4.96 -43.62 -47.40
CA GLY A 293 -5.16 -45.07 -47.49
C GLY A 293 -5.04 -45.86 -46.17
N ARG A 294 -4.71 -47.16 -46.27
CA ARG A 294 -4.77 -48.15 -45.18
C ARG A 294 -3.76 -49.29 -45.41
N SER A 295 -3.40 -49.99 -44.34
CA SER A 295 -2.79 -51.34 -44.28
C SER A 295 -1.27 -51.48 -44.51
N GLY A 296 -0.73 -52.51 -43.86
CA GLY A 296 0.68 -52.87 -43.70
C GLY A 296 0.80 -53.63 -42.37
N ALA A 297 1.22 -54.90 -42.39
CA ALA A 297 1.01 -55.82 -41.26
C ALA A 297 2.15 -56.83 -41.04
N SER A 298 2.12 -57.46 -39.87
CA SER A 298 2.80 -58.71 -39.46
C SER A 298 4.34 -58.75 -39.48
N GLY A 299 4.90 -59.09 -38.32
CA GLY A 299 6.22 -59.70 -38.13
C GLY A 299 6.20 -60.52 -36.84
N GLN A 300 6.47 -61.83 -36.92
CA GLN A 300 6.32 -62.76 -35.79
C GLN A 300 7.65 -63.12 -35.12
N SER A 301 7.66 -63.07 -33.79
CA SER A 301 8.46 -63.94 -32.90
C SER A 301 7.99 -63.69 -31.46
N GLY A 302 7.94 -64.65 -30.54
CA GLY A 302 8.27 -66.07 -30.61
C GLY A 302 8.51 -66.55 -29.18
N GLN A 303 7.68 -67.47 -28.66
CA GLN A 303 7.79 -67.91 -27.26
C GLN A 303 8.92 -68.92 -27.06
N THR A 304 9.74 -68.73 -26.03
CA THR A 304 10.39 -69.82 -25.29
C THR A 304 10.62 -69.39 -23.85
N ALA A 305 10.23 -70.25 -22.90
CA ALA A 305 10.64 -70.16 -21.51
C ALA A 305 11.72 -71.21 -21.24
N VAL A 306 12.75 -70.86 -20.46
CA VAL A 306 13.79 -71.79 -20.00
C VAL A 306 14.07 -71.54 -18.53
N SER A 307 14.08 -72.62 -17.74
CA SER A 307 14.49 -72.63 -16.34
C SER A 307 15.99 -72.95 -16.22
N GLY A 308 16.72 -72.26 -15.33
CA GLY A 308 18.17 -72.43 -15.18
C GLY A 308 18.71 -71.90 -13.85
N GLN A 309 19.37 -72.78 -13.10
CA GLN A 309 19.67 -72.70 -11.67
C GLN A 309 20.72 -71.65 -11.22
N SER A 310 20.66 -71.37 -9.91
CA SER A 310 21.80 -71.18 -8.97
C SER A 310 22.86 -70.10 -9.20
N GLY A 311 22.99 -69.22 -8.18
CA GLY A 311 24.17 -68.40 -7.94
C GLY A 311 24.11 -67.73 -6.55
N GLN A 312 24.69 -68.36 -5.52
CA GLN A 312 24.85 -67.73 -4.20
C GLN A 312 26.19 -66.99 -4.13
N SER A 313 26.20 -65.71 -3.74
CA SER A 313 27.42 -65.00 -3.33
C SER A 313 27.13 -63.76 -2.49
N GLY A 314 27.83 -63.63 -1.36
CA GLY A 314 28.23 -62.34 -0.73
C GLY A 314 27.14 -61.33 -0.39
N GLY A 315 26.73 -61.26 0.88
CA GLY A 315 25.91 -60.16 1.38
C GLY A 315 26.68 -58.85 1.59
N SER A 316 26.01 -57.71 1.39
CA SER A 316 26.42 -56.39 1.88
C SER A 316 25.16 -55.57 2.23
N ALA A 317 25.30 -54.60 3.13
CA ALA A 317 24.16 -53.98 3.84
C ALA A 317 23.35 -53.01 2.95
N GLY A 318 22.23 -53.49 2.40
CA GLY A 318 21.23 -52.67 1.71
C GLY A 318 20.34 -51.89 2.68
N ARG A 319 20.27 -50.56 2.54
CA ARG A 319 19.27 -49.74 3.24
C ARG A 319 17.87 -50.12 2.75
N PHE A 320 16.92 -50.31 3.67
CA PHE A 320 15.51 -50.52 3.32
C PHE A 320 14.92 -49.24 2.69
N PHE A 321 14.82 -49.23 1.36
CA PHE A 321 13.91 -48.33 0.66
C PHE A 321 12.47 -48.75 0.96
N GLN A 322 11.79 -48.01 1.84
CA GLN A 322 10.34 -48.14 1.99
C GLN A 322 9.66 -47.86 0.63
N ARG A 323 8.74 -48.73 0.22
CA ARG A 323 7.94 -48.51 -0.99
C ARG A 323 7.07 -47.25 -0.79
N ARG A 324 7.03 -46.37 -1.80
CA ARG A 324 6.16 -45.20 -1.82
C ARG A 324 4.69 -45.64 -1.62
N PRO A 325 3.86 -44.87 -0.87
CA PRO A 325 2.43 -45.09 -0.83
C PRO A 325 1.79 -44.99 -2.22
N THR A 326 0.88 -45.90 -2.55
CA THR A 326 0.00 -45.79 -3.72
C THR A 326 -1.14 -44.80 -3.43
N MET A 327 -1.47 -43.93 -4.39
CA MET A 327 -2.51 -42.91 -4.22
C MET A 327 -3.89 -43.51 -3.92
N SER A 328 -4.73 -42.80 -3.15
CA SER A 328 -6.11 -43.21 -2.90
C SER A 328 -7.08 -42.59 -3.92
N PRO A 329 -8.27 -43.18 -4.13
CA PRO A 329 -9.28 -42.63 -5.05
C PRO A 329 -9.87 -41.26 -4.63
N THR A 330 -9.45 -40.69 -3.50
CA THR A 330 -9.90 -39.37 -3.01
C THR A 330 -8.89 -38.25 -3.24
N ASP A 331 -7.66 -38.53 -3.70
CA ASP A 331 -6.82 -37.49 -4.30
C ASP A 331 -7.40 -37.16 -5.69
N SER A 332 -8.15 -36.06 -5.79
CA SER A 332 -8.78 -35.63 -7.04
C SER A 332 -7.78 -35.53 -8.19
N GLN A 333 -8.17 -35.98 -9.39
CA GLN A 333 -7.34 -36.10 -10.61
C GLN A 333 -6.92 -34.76 -11.27
N SER A 334 -6.72 -33.71 -10.46
CA SER A 334 -6.05 -32.47 -10.82
C SER A 334 -5.21 -32.02 -9.62
N THR A 335 -4.06 -32.67 -9.45
CA THR A 335 -3.06 -32.32 -8.44
C THR A 335 -1.67 -32.37 -9.06
N LEU A 336 -0.90 -31.29 -8.89
CA LEU A 336 0.49 -31.12 -9.38
C LEU A 336 1.50 -31.95 -8.56
N VAL A 337 1.17 -33.21 -8.28
CA VAL A 337 1.92 -34.10 -7.38
C VAL A 337 2.26 -35.40 -8.10
N GLY A 338 2.71 -35.27 -9.35
CA GLY A 338 3.50 -36.31 -10.01
C GLY A 338 4.83 -36.50 -9.26
N SER A 339 5.49 -37.65 -9.47
CA SER A 339 6.75 -37.90 -8.77
C SER A 339 7.83 -36.90 -9.18
N ALA A 340 8.85 -36.72 -8.33
CA ALA A 340 10.02 -35.90 -8.64
C ALA A 340 10.77 -36.33 -9.92
N LEU A 341 10.52 -37.55 -10.43
CA LEU A 341 11.05 -38.02 -11.71
C LEU A 341 10.20 -37.52 -12.89
N GLU A 342 8.87 -37.58 -12.80
CA GLU A 342 7.96 -37.11 -13.84
C GLU A 342 7.98 -35.59 -13.99
N ARG A 343 8.06 -34.84 -12.88
CA ARG A 343 8.28 -33.37 -12.91
C ARG A 343 9.56 -33.02 -13.67
N LYS A 344 10.63 -33.81 -13.48
CA LYS A 344 11.94 -33.62 -14.16
C LYS A 344 11.95 -34.04 -15.64
N ILE A 345 10.86 -34.62 -16.15
CA ILE A 345 10.68 -35.00 -17.56
C ILE A 345 9.72 -34.03 -18.27
N ASN A 346 8.75 -33.45 -17.55
CA ASN A 346 7.70 -32.61 -18.14
C ASN A 346 7.94 -31.10 -17.99
N ASP A 347 8.61 -30.63 -16.93
CA ASP A 347 8.90 -29.21 -16.69
C ASP A 347 10.36 -28.85 -16.99
N ALA A 348 10.80 -29.16 -18.21
CA ALA A 348 12.06 -28.68 -18.78
C ALA A 348 11.92 -27.23 -19.32
N ASP A 349 11.36 -26.34 -18.51
CA ASP A 349 11.53 -24.90 -18.71
C ASP A 349 13.03 -24.59 -18.58
N GLU A 350 13.61 -23.92 -19.56
CA GLU A 350 15.05 -23.63 -19.60
C GLU A 350 15.49 -22.83 -18.35
N ILE A 351 16.68 -23.14 -17.83
CA ILE A 351 17.33 -22.28 -16.84
C ILE A 351 17.51 -20.92 -17.51
N LYS A 352 16.83 -19.89 -16.99
CA LYS A 352 16.94 -18.53 -17.53
C LYS A 352 18.39 -18.06 -17.43
N GLU A 353 19.09 -18.10 -18.56
CA GLU A 353 20.37 -17.42 -18.71
C GLU A 353 20.16 -15.90 -18.54
N LYS A 354 21.22 -15.22 -18.09
CA LYS A 354 21.24 -13.76 -17.97
C LYS A 354 20.94 -13.14 -19.33
N VAL A 355 20.02 -12.18 -19.34
CA VAL A 355 19.53 -11.58 -20.58
C VAL A 355 20.64 -10.74 -21.22
N ASP A 356 21.15 -11.14 -22.39
CA ASP A 356 22.10 -10.32 -23.15
C ASP A 356 21.49 -8.96 -23.53
N THR A 357 22.11 -7.91 -22.99
CA THR A 357 21.78 -6.50 -23.21
C THR A 357 22.79 -5.78 -24.10
N THR A 358 23.90 -6.39 -24.51
CA THR A 358 24.97 -5.72 -25.30
C THR A 358 24.42 -5.04 -26.55
N GLN A 359 23.58 -5.73 -27.34
CA GLN A 359 22.95 -5.13 -28.53
C GLN A 359 21.93 -4.03 -28.18
N ARG A 360 21.20 -4.17 -27.07
CA ARG A 360 20.22 -3.17 -26.61
C ARG A 360 20.91 -1.88 -26.19
N LEU A 361 22.02 -2.01 -25.46
CA LEU A 361 22.89 -0.91 -25.06
C LEU A 361 23.61 -0.26 -26.24
N LEU A 362 24.04 -1.03 -27.24
CA LEU A 362 24.65 -0.51 -28.47
C LEU A 362 23.67 0.40 -29.23
N GLU A 363 22.45 -0.07 -29.47
CA GLU A 363 21.41 0.71 -30.16
C GLU A 363 21.00 1.96 -29.35
N LEU A 364 20.87 1.83 -28.03
CA LEU A 364 20.57 2.96 -27.13
C LEU A 364 21.68 4.03 -27.15
N ARG A 365 22.96 3.63 -27.07
CA ARG A 365 24.12 4.54 -27.15
C ARG A 365 24.22 5.21 -28.53
N GLY A 366 23.77 4.54 -29.59
CA GLY A 366 23.59 5.12 -30.92
C GLY A 366 22.53 6.24 -30.98
N LEU A 367 21.49 6.18 -30.15
CA LEU A 367 20.51 7.26 -29.98
C LEU A 367 21.07 8.39 -29.10
N MET A 368 21.72 8.06 -27.98
CA MET A 368 22.40 9.03 -27.12
C MET A 368 23.42 9.89 -27.89
N SER A 369 24.17 9.27 -28.79
CA SER A 369 25.18 9.97 -29.61
C SER A 369 24.57 11.01 -30.55
N LYS A 370 23.36 10.75 -31.09
CA LYS A 370 22.65 11.67 -32.00
C LYS A 370 22.13 12.91 -31.29
N GLU A 371 21.66 12.77 -30.05
CA GLU A 371 21.20 13.87 -29.19
C GLU A 371 22.34 14.48 -28.32
N ASN A 372 23.59 14.07 -28.57
CA ASN A 372 24.79 14.43 -27.80
C ASN A 372 24.58 14.30 -26.27
N LEU A 373 24.27 13.09 -25.79
CA LEU A 373 24.07 12.79 -24.39
C LEU A 373 25.23 11.99 -23.81
N ASP A 374 25.60 12.30 -22.57
CA ASP A 374 26.63 11.60 -21.80
C ASP A 374 26.03 10.46 -20.99
N TYR A 375 24.83 10.71 -20.44
CA TYR A 375 24.04 9.75 -19.67
C TYR A 375 22.59 9.71 -20.18
N TYR A 376 21.95 8.55 -20.07
CA TYR A 376 20.52 8.37 -20.24
C TYR A 376 19.95 7.62 -19.04
N VAL A 377 18.92 8.17 -18.40
CA VAL A 377 18.26 7.58 -17.23
C VAL A 377 16.95 6.93 -17.64
N VAL A 378 16.76 5.68 -17.23
CA VAL A 378 15.55 4.88 -17.40
C VAL A 378 15.00 4.56 -16.00
N PRO A 379 13.98 5.31 -15.54
CA PRO A 379 13.24 5.00 -14.31
C PRO A 379 12.49 3.66 -14.40
N SER A 380 11.99 3.18 -13.26
CA SER A 380 11.00 2.08 -13.24
C SER A 380 9.58 2.58 -13.51
N GLU A 381 9.33 3.86 -13.20
CA GLU A 381 8.04 4.51 -13.18
C GLU A 381 7.41 4.76 -14.57
N ASP A 382 6.08 4.72 -14.64
CA ASP A 382 5.27 4.95 -15.85
C ASP A 382 4.83 6.44 -16.01
N PRO A 383 3.99 6.82 -17.00
CA PRO A 383 3.49 8.20 -17.17
C PRO A 383 2.61 8.74 -16.02
N HIS A 384 2.31 7.93 -15.01
CA HIS A 384 1.36 8.17 -13.92
C HIS A 384 2.00 8.06 -12.53
N GLY A 385 3.27 7.63 -12.44
CA GLY A 385 3.97 7.38 -11.18
C GLY A 385 3.60 6.04 -10.51
N SER A 386 3.14 5.06 -11.28
CA SER A 386 2.79 3.72 -10.78
C SER A 386 4.04 2.97 -10.29
N GLU A 387 3.96 2.35 -9.12
CA GLU A 387 5.04 1.51 -8.55
C GLU A 387 5.19 0.19 -9.33
N TYR A 388 4.09 -0.55 -9.47
CA TYR A 388 3.98 -1.65 -10.41
C TYR A 388 3.55 -1.07 -11.77
N VAL A 389 4.19 -1.49 -12.85
CA VAL A 389 3.92 -0.99 -14.20
C VAL A 389 3.43 -2.10 -15.13
N ALA A 390 2.58 -1.73 -16.09
CA ALA A 390 2.16 -2.62 -17.17
C ALA A 390 3.37 -3.11 -17.98
N GLU A 391 3.27 -4.30 -18.59
CA GLU A 391 4.37 -4.92 -19.35
C GLU A 391 4.95 -4.00 -20.43
N CYS A 392 4.09 -3.23 -21.10
CA CYS A 392 4.46 -2.24 -22.10
C CYS A 392 5.27 -1.05 -21.57
N ASP A 393 5.33 -0.83 -20.26
CA ASP A 393 6.05 0.29 -19.64
C ASP A 393 7.23 -0.17 -18.76
N ARG A 394 7.51 -1.50 -18.67
CA ARG A 394 8.68 -2.14 -18.02
C ARG A 394 10.03 -1.87 -18.73
N ARG A 395 10.33 -0.61 -19.04
CA ARG A 395 11.50 -0.20 -19.84
C ARG A 395 12.83 -0.56 -19.18
N ARG A 396 12.92 -0.42 -17.85
CA ARG A 396 14.10 -0.81 -17.07
C ARG A 396 14.39 -2.31 -17.20
N GLU A 397 13.37 -3.16 -17.02
CA GLU A 397 13.47 -4.61 -17.21
C GLU A 397 13.91 -4.97 -18.64
N PHE A 398 13.35 -4.32 -19.67
CA PHE A 398 13.79 -4.56 -21.04
C PHE A 398 15.26 -4.13 -21.29
N ILE A 399 15.70 -2.98 -20.77
CA ILE A 399 17.06 -2.49 -21.08
C ILE A 399 18.16 -3.21 -20.29
N SER A 400 17.90 -3.64 -19.04
CA SER A 400 18.90 -4.24 -18.15
C SER A 400 18.67 -5.71 -17.77
N GLY A 401 17.54 -6.33 -18.13
CA GLY A 401 17.20 -7.70 -17.74
C GLY A 401 16.64 -7.86 -16.30
N PHE A 402 16.89 -6.90 -15.41
CA PHE A 402 16.50 -6.96 -14.00
C PHE A 402 14.98 -6.71 -13.79
N THR A 403 14.30 -7.60 -13.06
CA THR A 403 12.82 -7.66 -12.97
C THR A 403 12.21 -7.19 -11.64
N GLY A 404 13.00 -6.85 -10.61
CA GLY A 404 12.48 -6.38 -9.31
C GLY A 404 11.65 -5.09 -9.42
N SER A 405 10.78 -4.76 -8.44
CA SER A 405 9.87 -3.60 -8.61
C SER A 405 10.58 -2.24 -8.65
N ALA A 406 11.67 -2.07 -7.89
CA ALA A 406 12.35 -0.79 -7.74
C ALA A 406 13.76 -0.79 -8.33
N GLY A 407 14.15 0.35 -8.93
CA GLY A 407 15.51 0.62 -9.37
C GLY A 407 15.56 1.62 -10.52
N GLN A 408 16.74 2.19 -10.80
CA GLN A 408 16.95 3.11 -11.90
C GLN A 408 18.16 2.67 -12.72
N ALA A 409 17.94 2.45 -14.01
CA ALA A 409 18.99 2.12 -14.97
C ALA A 409 19.60 3.42 -15.53
N ILE A 410 20.91 3.56 -15.43
CA ILE A 410 21.67 4.75 -15.84
C ILE A 410 22.73 4.28 -16.84
N ILE A 411 22.53 4.60 -18.11
CA ILE A 411 23.44 4.21 -19.20
C ILE A 411 24.33 5.41 -19.52
N SER A 412 25.65 5.21 -19.60
CA SER A 412 26.58 6.21 -20.15
C SER A 412 27.02 5.83 -21.57
N ARG A 413 27.81 6.70 -22.21
CA ARG A 413 28.45 6.42 -23.51
C ARG A 413 29.26 5.10 -23.56
N ASN A 414 29.71 4.58 -22.40
CA ASN A 414 30.63 3.43 -22.29
C ASN A 414 30.27 2.39 -21.21
N SER A 415 29.56 2.76 -20.14
CA SER A 415 29.16 1.89 -19.02
C SER A 415 27.64 1.85 -18.87
N ALA A 416 27.12 0.94 -18.04
CA ALA A 416 25.72 0.93 -17.62
C ALA A 416 25.64 0.58 -16.13
N TYR A 417 24.74 1.22 -15.41
CA TYR A 417 24.61 1.10 -13.95
C TYR A 417 23.15 0.81 -13.59
N LEU A 418 22.91 -0.17 -12.72
CA LEU A 418 21.61 -0.31 -12.04
C LEU A 418 21.76 0.19 -10.61
N VAL A 419 20.99 1.20 -10.23
CA VAL A 419 20.86 1.61 -8.83
C VAL A 419 19.61 0.98 -8.24
N THR A 420 19.72 0.22 -7.16
CA THR A 420 18.55 -0.32 -6.42
C THR A 420 18.85 -0.56 -4.93
N ASP A 421 17.78 -0.78 -4.16
CA ASP A 421 17.77 -0.90 -2.71
C ASP A 421 17.98 -2.34 -2.21
N SER A 422 18.16 -2.49 -0.90
CA SER A 422 18.59 -3.74 -0.24
C SER A 422 17.62 -4.91 -0.41
N ARG A 423 16.38 -4.68 -0.82
CA ARG A 423 15.42 -5.73 -1.16
C ARG A 423 15.81 -6.50 -2.42
N TYR A 424 16.65 -5.90 -3.27
CA TYR A 424 16.90 -6.34 -4.65
C TYR A 424 18.38 -6.55 -5.02
N TRP A 425 19.35 -6.33 -4.12
CA TRP A 425 20.78 -6.44 -4.45
C TRP A 425 21.18 -7.82 -4.98
N LEU A 426 20.79 -8.90 -4.30
CA LEU A 426 21.14 -10.27 -4.71
C LEU A 426 20.39 -10.68 -5.99
N GLN A 427 19.12 -10.31 -6.13
CA GLN A 427 18.39 -10.51 -7.39
C GLN A 427 19.08 -9.80 -8.57
N ALA A 428 19.56 -8.57 -8.37
CA ALA A 428 20.29 -7.85 -9.42
C ALA A 428 21.65 -8.50 -9.75
N GLU A 429 22.36 -9.06 -8.76
CA GLU A 429 23.59 -9.84 -9.00
C GLU A 429 23.32 -11.12 -9.79
N ASP A 430 22.15 -11.75 -9.64
CA ASP A 430 21.73 -12.95 -10.38
C ASP A 430 21.09 -12.65 -11.75
N GLU A 431 20.47 -11.49 -11.97
CA GLU A 431 19.78 -11.14 -13.22
C GLU A 431 20.62 -10.33 -14.22
N LEU A 432 21.54 -9.46 -13.75
CA LEU A 432 22.32 -8.56 -14.60
C LEU A 432 23.46 -9.27 -15.34
N ASP A 433 23.59 -9.01 -16.65
CA ASP A 433 24.74 -9.44 -17.45
C ASP A 433 26.02 -8.62 -17.15
N SER A 434 27.14 -8.98 -17.78
CA SER A 434 28.45 -8.33 -17.58
C SER A 434 28.59 -6.91 -18.17
N ASN A 435 27.54 -6.32 -18.74
CA ASN A 435 27.53 -4.92 -19.20
C ASN A 435 27.11 -3.95 -18.08
N TRP A 436 26.60 -4.44 -16.94
CA TRP A 436 25.99 -3.63 -15.88
C TRP A 436 26.74 -3.70 -14.55
N ASP A 437 27.08 -2.52 -14.01
CA ASP A 437 27.55 -2.34 -12.63
C ASP A 437 26.35 -2.20 -11.67
N LEU A 438 26.24 -3.06 -10.65
CA LEU A 438 25.25 -2.89 -9.58
C LEU A 438 25.69 -1.82 -8.57
N ILE A 439 24.82 -0.86 -8.30
CA ILE A 439 24.99 0.20 -7.32
C ILE A 439 23.99 0.00 -6.18
N ARG A 440 24.52 -0.38 -5.01
CA ARG A 440 23.76 -0.63 -3.79
C ARG A 440 23.42 0.70 -3.09
N ALA A 441 22.14 1.12 -3.09
CA ALA A 441 21.70 2.38 -2.47
C ALA A 441 20.22 2.31 -2.00
N PRO A 442 19.87 2.73 -0.76
CA PRO A 442 20.73 3.36 0.24
C PRO A 442 21.73 2.39 0.88
N PHE A 443 22.94 2.88 1.16
CA PHE A 443 23.96 2.18 1.95
C PHE A 443 24.63 3.17 2.91
N VAL A 444 25.00 2.72 4.12
CA VAL A 444 25.41 3.61 5.23
C VAL A 444 26.61 4.48 4.86
N ASP A 445 27.64 3.89 4.28
CA ASP A 445 28.86 4.57 3.82
C ASP A 445 28.86 4.81 2.29
N GLY A 446 27.68 4.82 1.67
CA GLY A 446 27.51 4.79 0.21
C GLY A 446 26.59 5.89 -0.33
N PHE A 447 25.97 5.61 -1.48
CA PHE A 447 24.99 6.52 -2.08
C PHE A 447 23.66 6.44 -1.35
N LYS A 448 22.99 7.58 -1.19
CA LYS A 448 21.64 7.65 -0.59
C LYS A 448 20.57 7.13 -1.56
N ASP A 449 20.75 7.42 -2.84
CA ASP A 449 19.79 7.22 -3.92
C ASP A 449 20.48 7.32 -5.30
N TRP A 450 19.73 7.05 -6.37
CA TRP A 450 20.25 7.17 -7.74
C TRP A 450 20.63 8.61 -8.14
N GLN A 451 20.02 9.62 -7.52
CA GLN A 451 20.31 11.03 -7.82
C GLN A 451 21.69 11.42 -7.28
N SER A 452 22.01 11.05 -6.03
CA SER A 452 23.33 11.25 -5.43
C SER A 452 24.42 10.44 -6.14
N PHE A 453 24.13 9.18 -6.52
CA PHE A 453 25.02 8.41 -7.39
C PHE A 453 25.34 9.14 -8.71
N LEU A 454 24.31 9.59 -9.42
CA LEU A 454 24.45 10.28 -10.70
C LEU A 454 25.20 11.61 -10.54
N LEU A 455 24.90 12.40 -9.51
CA LEU A 455 25.53 13.71 -9.27
C LEU A 455 27.04 13.62 -9.05
N THR A 456 27.58 12.54 -8.48
CA THR A 456 29.05 12.34 -8.39
C THR A 456 29.75 12.15 -9.75
N ARG A 457 28.99 11.99 -10.84
CA ARG A 457 29.46 11.83 -12.22
C ARG A 457 29.11 13.02 -13.13
N VAL A 458 28.53 14.08 -12.56
CA VAL A 458 28.19 15.31 -13.28
C VAL A 458 29.34 16.30 -13.15
N GLN A 459 29.88 16.71 -14.30
CA GLN A 459 30.84 17.81 -14.44
C GLN A 459 30.25 18.91 -15.35
N GLU A 460 30.94 20.03 -15.48
CA GLU A 460 30.51 21.12 -16.37
C GLU A 460 30.30 20.62 -17.81
N GLY A 461 29.21 21.06 -18.45
CA GLY A 461 28.82 20.64 -19.80
C GLY A 461 28.12 19.28 -19.91
N THR A 462 28.10 18.46 -18.85
CA THR A 462 27.49 17.10 -18.88
C THR A 462 26.00 17.16 -19.24
N ARG A 463 25.58 16.36 -20.23
CA ARG A 463 24.20 16.28 -20.73
C ARG A 463 23.55 14.95 -20.36
N ILE A 464 22.50 15.03 -19.55
CA ILE A 464 21.77 13.87 -19.01
C ILE A 464 20.39 13.82 -19.65
N GLY A 465 20.13 12.79 -20.45
CA GLY A 465 18.81 12.53 -21.01
C GLY A 465 17.90 11.78 -20.04
N ILE A 466 16.64 12.22 -19.94
CA ILE A 466 15.58 11.45 -19.28
C ILE A 466 14.25 11.76 -19.97
N ASP A 467 13.38 10.76 -20.12
CA ASP A 467 12.03 10.99 -20.63
C ASP A 467 11.20 11.72 -19.56
N ALA A 468 10.78 12.96 -19.84
CA ALA A 468 10.03 13.80 -18.92
C ALA A 468 8.68 13.20 -18.47
N ARG A 469 8.18 12.16 -19.15
CA ARG A 469 6.98 11.42 -18.76
C ARG A 469 7.24 10.41 -17.64
N MET A 470 8.48 9.90 -17.52
CA MET A 470 8.88 8.85 -16.57
C MET A 470 9.42 9.41 -15.23
N ILE A 471 9.40 10.73 -15.04
CA ILE A 471 9.93 11.38 -13.82
C ILE A 471 8.93 12.42 -13.30
N SER A 472 8.65 12.37 -12.00
CA SER A 472 7.78 13.31 -11.30
C SER A 472 8.33 14.73 -11.28
N TRP A 473 7.45 15.73 -11.16
CA TRP A 473 7.85 17.13 -11.06
C TRP A 473 8.80 17.39 -9.89
N ALA A 474 8.58 16.74 -8.73
CA ALA A 474 9.46 16.85 -7.58
C ALA A 474 10.89 16.35 -7.88
N ASN A 475 11.01 15.14 -8.43
CA ASN A 475 12.31 14.54 -8.75
C ASN A 475 13.03 15.32 -9.86
N ALA A 476 12.32 15.68 -10.93
CA ALA A 476 12.90 16.46 -12.03
C ALA A 476 13.35 17.85 -11.58
N SER A 477 12.59 18.54 -10.73
CA SER A 477 12.94 19.88 -10.23
C SER A 477 14.12 19.84 -9.26
N SER A 478 14.16 18.85 -8.36
CA SER A 478 15.29 18.61 -7.45
C SER A 478 16.58 18.30 -8.22
N LEU A 479 16.51 17.36 -9.17
CA LEU A 479 17.64 16.95 -9.98
C LEU A 479 18.12 18.09 -10.88
N ASN A 480 17.22 18.80 -11.58
CA ASN A 480 17.60 19.92 -12.45
C ASN A 480 18.31 21.03 -11.67
N SER A 481 17.83 21.37 -10.47
CA SER A 481 18.45 22.36 -9.59
C SER A 481 19.82 21.92 -9.06
N SER A 482 20.08 20.61 -8.99
CA SER A 482 21.34 20.05 -8.50
C SER A 482 22.36 19.87 -9.63
N VAL A 483 21.93 19.37 -10.79
CA VAL A 483 22.74 19.24 -12.01
C VAL A 483 23.19 20.61 -12.53
N SER A 484 22.31 21.61 -12.53
CA SER A 484 22.64 22.98 -12.98
C SER A 484 23.69 23.66 -12.09
N ARG A 485 23.76 23.31 -10.79
CA ARG A 485 24.76 23.85 -9.85
C ARG A 485 26.19 23.37 -10.12
N VAL A 486 26.35 22.32 -10.94
CA VAL A 486 27.66 21.77 -11.35
C VAL A 486 27.92 22.04 -12.85
N GLY A 487 27.19 22.99 -13.46
CA GLY A 487 27.31 23.33 -14.89
C GLY A 487 26.81 22.24 -15.86
N GLY A 488 26.18 21.18 -15.34
CA GLY A 488 25.52 20.16 -16.16
C GLY A 488 24.13 20.59 -16.64
N LYS A 489 23.52 19.78 -17.50
CA LYS A 489 22.19 20.04 -18.08
C LYS A 489 21.33 18.78 -18.18
N LEU A 490 20.11 18.84 -17.64
CA LEU A 490 19.07 17.88 -18.01
C LEU A 490 18.55 18.16 -19.42
N VAL A 491 18.34 17.09 -20.18
CA VAL A 491 17.77 17.08 -21.52
C VAL A 491 16.57 16.14 -21.50
N PHE A 492 15.47 16.54 -22.15
CA PHE A 492 14.23 15.78 -22.19
C PHE A 492 13.91 15.39 -23.64
N PRO A 493 14.36 14.23 -24.13
CA PRO A 493 14.07 13.78 -25.49
C PRO A 493 12.56 13.64 -25.75
N SER A 494 12.14 13.94 -26.99
CA SER A 494 10.73 13.89 -27.41
C SER A 494 10.17 12.47 -27.55
N GLN A 495 11.05 11.47 -27.62
CA GLN A 495 10.73 10.04 -27.70
C GLN A 495 11.51 9.29 -26.62
N ASN A 496 10.94 8.20 -26.11
CA ASN A 496 11.66 7.32 -25.20
C ASN A 496 12.64 6.46 -26.00
N PHE A 497 13.92 6.46 -25.64
CA PHE A 497 14.92 5.72 -26.41
C PHE A 497 14.77 4.20 -26.26
N VAL A 498 14.27 3.73 -25.10
CA VAL A 498 14.02 2.29 -24.90
C VAL A 498 12.90 1.83 -25.83
N ASP A 499 11.84 2.63 -25.98
CA ASP A 499 10.73 2.33 -26.90
C ASP A 499 11.15 2.32 -28.39
N LEU A 500 12.27 2.96 -28.74
CA LEU A 500 12.86 2.91 -30.10
C LEU A 500 13.76 1.68 -30.33
N VAL A 501 14.29 1.07 -29.26
CA VAL A 501 15.10 -0.17 -29.31
C VAL A 501 14.22 -1.42 -29.14
N TRP A 502 13.09 -1.29 -28.44
CA TRP A 502 12.18 -2.39 -28.08
C TRP A 502 11.26 -2.81 -29.25
N LYS A 503 11.86 -3.45 -30.25
CA LYS A 503 11.21 -3.89 -31.51
C LYS A 503 9.97 -4.77 -31.32
N ASN A 504 9.90 -5.53 -30.21
CA ASN A 504 8.79 -6.41 -29.83
C ASN A 504 8.07 -5.94 -28.55
N LYS A 505 7.94 -4.62 -28.36
CA LYS A 505 7.27 -4.01 -27.20
C LYS A 505 5.83 -4.53 -27.04
N PRO A 506 5.43 -5.02 -25.84
CA PRO A 506 4.06 -5.46 -25.58
C PRO A 506 3.03 -4.35 -25.83
N PRO A 507 1.82 -4.67 -26.31
CA PRO A 507 0.72 -3.72 -26.37
C PRO A 507 0.22 -3.36 -24.97
N ARG A 508 -0.51 -2.26 -24.85
CA ARG A 508 -1.30 -1.98 -23.64
C ARG A 508 -2.48 -2.95 -23.56
N SER A 509 -2.84 -3.37 -22.34
CA SER A 509 -4.05 -4.15 -22.08
C SER A 509 -5.27 -3.49 -22.72
N LYS A 510 -6.21 -4.31 -23.19
CA LYS A 510 -7.52 -3.91 -23.72
C LYS A 510 -8.69 -4.30 -22.80
N ASP A 511 -8.40 -4.65 -21.55
CA ASP A 511 -9.41 -5.08 -20.59
C ASP A 511 -10.43 -3.98 -20.30
N LEU A 512 -11.68 -4.41 -20.12
CA LEU A 512 -12.81 -3.49 -19.92
C LEU A 512 -12.77 -2.84 -18.53
N ILE A 513 -13.14 -1.56 -18.51
CA ILE A 513 -13.38 -0.81 -17.27
C ILE A 513 -14.77 -1.18 -16.75
N PHE A 514 -14.95 -1.19 -15.43
CA PHE A 514 -16.21 -1.52 -14.77
C PHE A 514 -16.47 -0.67 -13.51
N ILE A 515 -17.71 -0.68 -13.04
CA ILE A 515 -18.19 0.22 -11.97
C ILE A 515 -18.04 -0.43 -10.59
N GLN A 516 -17.34 0.27 -9.70
CA GLN A 516 -17.24 -0.07 -8.27
C GLN A 516 -18.44 0.52 -7.53
N SER A 517 -19.57 -0.18 -7.55
CA SER A 517 -20.85 0.34 -7.07
C SER A 517 -20.89 0.65 -5.57
N ARG A 518 -21.84 1.51 -5.16
CA ARG A 518 -21.92 2.08 -3.81
C ARG A 518 -22.00 1.05 -2.68
N ARG A 519 -22.44 -0.19 -2.96
CA ARG A 519 -22.42 -1.30 -1.98
C ARG A 519 -21.02 -1.69 -1.49
N PHE A 520 -19.98 -1.32 -2.25
CA PHE A 520 -18.57 -1.54 -1.90
C PHE A 520 -17.86 -0.22 -1.55
N SER A 521 -18.12 0.86 -2.31
CA SER A 521 -17.44 2.15 -2.09
C SER A 521 -18.03 2.99 -0.95
N GLY A 522 -19.28 2.75 -0.53
CA GLY A 522 -20.03 3.52 0.48
C GLY A 522 -20.44 4.94 0.05
N ARG A 523 -19.52 5.65 -0.59
CA ARG A 523 -19.69 6.99 -1.17
C ARG A 523 -19.79 6.93 -2.69
N ASP A 524 -20.73 7.66 -3.24
CA ASP A 524 -20.92 7.90 -4.67
C ASP A 524 -19.77 8.74 -5.28
N ALA A 525 -19.63 8.73 -6.60
CA ALA A 525 -18.56 9.47 -7.27
C ALA A 525 -18.89 10.97 -7.44
N GLN A 526 -20.17 11.36 -7.47
CA GLN A 526 -20.59 12.74 -7.66
C GLN A 526 -20.19 13.60 -6.45
N SER A 527 -20.40 13.11 -5.22
CA SER A 527 -20.00 13.77 -3.98
C SER A 527 -18.48 13.74 -3.75
N LYS A 528 -17.73 12.82 -4.37
CA LYS A 528 -16.26 12.85 -4.40
C LYS A 528 -15.77 13.97 -5.32
N LEU A 529 -16.28 14.04 -6.54
CA LEU A 529 -15.97 15.10 -7.51
C LEU A 529 -16.41 16.50 -7.00
N ALA A 530 -17.55 16.60 -6.31
CA ALA A 530 -18.01 17.85 -5.70
C ALA A 530 -17.06 18.35 -4.59
N ALA A 531 -16.58 17.47 -3.72
CA ALA A 531 -15.58 17.83 -2.70
C ALA A 531 -14.24 18.26 -3.33
N LEU A 532 -13.79 17.58 -4.39
CA LEU A 532 -12.60 17.98 -5.15
C LEU A 532 -12.79 19.36 -5.82
N ARG A 533 -13.96 19.64 -6.41
CA ARG A 533 -14.30 20.96 -6.97
C ARG A 533 -14.27 22.05 -5.90
N GLN A 534 -14.85 21.81 -4.72
CA GLN A 534 -14.81 22.77 -3.61
C GLN A 534 -13.37 23.03 -3.15
N TRP A 535 -12.56 21.98 -2.99
CA TRP A 535 -11.14 22.12 -2.64
C TRP A 535 -10.34 22.96 -3.65
N ILE A 536 -10.65 22.90 -4.96
CA ILE A 536 -10.04 23.77 -5.98
C ILE A 536 -10.40 25.25 -5.74
N VAL A 537 -11.64 25.55 -5.36
CA VAL A 537 -12.12 26.92 -5.04
C VAL A 537 -11.48 27.44 -3.76
N ASP A 538 -11.30 26.57 -2.77
CA ASP A 538 -10.72 26.91 -1.46
C ASP A 538 -9.19 27.15 -1.52
N GLN A 539 -8.51 26.83 -2.63
CA GLN A 539 -7.07 27.05 -2.75
C GLN A 539 -6.71 28.54 -2.84
N PRO A 540 -5.65 28.98 -2.13
CA PRO A 540 -5.22 30.37 -2.18
C PRO A 540 -4.66 30.71 -3.57
N PRO A 541 -5.14 31.78 -4.24
CA PRO A 541 -4.78 32.09 -5.62
C PRO A 541 -3.27 32.35 -5.74
N SER A 542 -2.67 31.87 -6.82
CA SER A 542 -1.21 31.93 -7.03
C SER A 542 -0.74 33.36 -7.29
N ARG A 543 -0.30 34.04 -6.23
CA ARG A 543 0.28 35.38 -6.28
C ARG A 543 1.78 35.33 -6.02
N PRO A 544 2.62 36.01 -6.81
CA PRO A 544 4.00 36.30 -6.42
C PRO A 544 4.03 37.16 -5.14
N THR A 545 5.06 37.01 -4.31
CA THR A 545 5.23 37.74 -3.04
C THR A 545 5.32 39.27 -3.20
N TYR A 546 5.63 39.76 -4.42
CA TYR A 546 5.68 41.17 -4.78
C TYR A 546 4.37 41.71 -5.41
N ALA A 547 3.31 40.90 -5.48
CA ALA A 547 2.02 41.34 -6.01
C ALA A 547 1.32 42.32 -5.03
N LYS A 548 0.73 43.39 -5.56
CA LYS A 548 -0.03 44.37 -4.75
C LYS A 548 -1.23 43.71 -4.05
N PRO A 549 -1.63 44.17 -2.85
CA PRO A 549 -2.92 43.82 -2.25
C PRO A 549 -4.09 44.15 -3.19
N GLY A 550 -5.14 43.31 -3.18
CA GLY A 550 -6.29 43.41 -4.08
C GLY A 550 -6.96 42.06 -4.38
N PRO A 551 -7.99 42.01 -5.23
CA PRO A 551 -8.58 40.76 -5.71
C PRO A 551 -7.61 39.99 -6.65
N PRO A 552 -7.74 38.66 -6.78
CA PRO A 552 -6.91 37.90 -7.70
C PRO A 552 -7.40 38.07 -9.15
N THR A 553 -6.47 38.29 -10.08
CA THR A 553 -6.77 38.26 -11.52
C THR A 553 -7.14 36.84 -11.98
N GLU A 554 -7.87 36.71 -13.09
CA GLU A 554 -8.26 35.39 -13.63
C GLU A 554 -7.06 34.46 -13.86
N ALA A 555 -5.91 35.00 -14.28
CA ALA A 555 -4.67 34.23 -14.48
C ALA A 555 -3.98 33.78 -13.17
N GLN A 556 -4.44 34.25 -12.00
CA GLN A 556 -3.94 33.84 -10.68
C GLN A 556 -4.87 32.85 -9.98
N LYS A 557 -6.14 32.76 -10.39
CA LYS A 557 -7.12 31.82 -9.82
C LYS A 557 -6.81 30.38 -10.23
N HIS A 558 -7.18 29.44 -9.36
CA HIS A 558 -7.27 28.02 -9.71
C HIS A 558 -8.66 27.74 -10.30
N VAL A 559 -8.69 27.00 -11.41
CA VAL A 559 -9.95 26.72 -12.15
C VAL A 559 -10.13 25.23 -12.49
N ALA A 560 -9.09 24.43 -12.26
CA ALA A 560 -9.10 22.99 -12.47
C ALA A 560 -7.96 22.30 -11.70
N THR A 561 -8.03 20.98 -11.61
CA THR A 561 -6.91 20.10 -11.25
C THR A 561 -6.72 19.02 -12.32
N LEU A 562 -5.49 18.57 -12.53
CA LEU A 562 -5.18 17.38 -13.34
C LEU A 562 -4.79 16.23 -12.42
N VAL A 563 -5.65 15.22 -12.32
CA VAL A 563 -5.40 13.98 -11.60
C VAL A 563 -4.69 13.01 -12.53
N THR A 564 -3.52 12.54 -12.11
CA THR A 564 -2.58 11.75 -12.92
C THR A 564 -2.36 10.33 -12.39
N SER A 565 -2.44 10.14 -11.07
CA SER A 565 -2.40 8.82 -10.41
C SER A 565 -3.61 7.97 -10.77
N LEU A 566 -3.37 6.73 -11.20
CA LEU A 566 -4.44 5.82 -11.65
C LEU A 566 -5.38 5.41 -10.51
N SER A 567 -4.87 5.26 -9.28
CA SER A 567 -5.67 4.93 -8.09
C SER A 567 -6.58 6.09 -7.68
N HIS A 568 -6.14 7.33 -7.87
CA HIS A 568 -6.95 8.53 -7.63
C HIS A 568 -8.14 8.59 -8.59
N ILE A 569 -7.89 8.35 -9.88
CA ILE A 569 -8.93 8.35 -10.93
C ILE A 569 -9.96 7.24 -10.67
N ALA A 570 -9.48 6.02 -10.40
CA ALA A 570 -10.31 4.88 -10.04
C ALA A 570 -11.16 5.14 -8.78
N TRP A 571 -10.59 5.75 -7.73
CA TRP A 571 -11.32 6.06 -6.50
C TRP A 571 -12.33 7.20 -6.68
N LEU A 572 -11.97 8.29 -7.37
CA LEU A 572 -12.87 9.44 -7.60
C LEU A 572 -14.10 9.05 -8.40
N LEU A 573 -13.91 8.32 -9.50
CA LEU A 573 -14.98 7.96 -10.43
C LEU A 573 -15.77 6.72 -10.01
N ASN A 574 -15.37 6.02 -8.93
CA ASN A 574 -15.87 4.68 -8.60
C ASN A 574 -15.77 3.72 -9.81
N LEU A 575 -14.62 3.73 -10.49
CA LEU A 575 -14.30 2.85 -11.61
C LEU A 575 -13.07 1.99 -11.28
N ARG A 576 -12.89 0.87 -11.98
CA ARG A 576 -11.79 -0.09 -11.82
C ARG A 576 -11.45 -0.74 -13.16
N GLY A 577 -10.27 -1.33 -13.26
CA GLY A 577 -9.76 -2.01 -14.46
C GLY A 577 -8.67 -3.01 -14.11
N HIS A 578 -7.92 -3.49 -15.11
CA HIS A 578 -6.88 -4.53 -14.96
C HIS A 578 -5.57 -4.19 -15.69
N ASP A 579 -5.33 -2.91 -16.00
CA ASP A 579 -4.21 -2.47 -16.84
C ASP A 579 -2.84 -2.69 -16.20
N ILE A 580 -2.79 -2.62 -14.87
CA ILE A 580 -1.57 -2.77 -14.07
C ILE A 580 -1.70 -4.10 -13.33
N PRO A 581 -0.70 -5.01 -13.41
CA PRO A 581 -0.72 -6.24 -12.63
C PRO A 581 -0.96 -5.98 -11.14
N TYR A 582 -1.85 -6.78 -10.55
CA TYR A 582 -2.23 -6.78 -9.12
C TYR A 582 -2.93 -5.51 -8.58
N ASN A 583 -3.02 -4.44 -9.37
CA ASN A 583 -3.56 -3.14 -8.99
C ASN A 583 -4.80 -2.84 -9.87
N PRO A 584 -6.03 -2.83 -9.32
CA PRO A 584 -7.27 -2.84 -10.12
C PRO A 584 -7.64 -1.47 -10.73
N VAL A 585 -6.70 -0.90 -11.50
CA VAL A 585 -6.76 0.44 -12.10
C VAL A 585 -6.64 0.37 -13.63
N PHE A 586 -6.82 1.50 -14.30
CA PHE A 586 -6.79 1.62 -15.76
C PHE A 586 -6.01 2.86 -16.18
N HIS A 587 -5.29 2.83 -17.31
CA HIS A 587 -4.52 3.99 -17.79
C HIS A 587 -5.46 5.14 -18.17
N ALA A 588 -5.39 6.23 -17.43
CA ALA A 588 -6.17 7.42 -17.71
C ALA A 588 -5.51 8.71 -17.17
N TYR A 589 -5.98 9.85 -17.68
CA TYR A 589 -5.82 11.14 -17.03
C TYR A 589 -7.22 11.75 -16.79
N LEU A 590 -7.44 12.37 -15.64
CA LEU A 590 -8.72 13.02 -15.32
C LEU A 590 -8.50 14.51 -15.05
N PHE A 591 -9.00 15.36 -15.93
CA PHE A 591 -9.06 16.80 -15.71
C PHE A 591 -10.40 17.14 -15.06
N VAL A 592 -10.38 17.78 -13.89
CA VAL A 592 -11.58 18.25 -13.18
C VAL A 592 -11.54 19.76 -13.09
N GLY A 593 -12.38 20.44 -13.88
CA GLY A 593 -12.67 21.86 -13.73
C GLY A 593 -13.82 22.09 -12.74
N LEU A 594 -14.05 23.37 -12.41
CA LEU A 594 -15.15 23.78 -11.52
C LEU A 594 -16.52 23.27 -11.99
N GLU A 595 -16.78 23.34 -13.29
CA GLU A 595 -18.01 22.85 -13.93
C GLU A 595 -17.76 21.53 -14.67
N ASN A 596 -16.91 21.54 -15.69
CA ASN A 596 -16.72 20.43 -16.62
C ASN A 596 -15.57 19.48 -16.21
N ALA A 597 -15.70 18.19 -16.49
CA ALA A 597 -14.65 17.19 -16.26
C ALA A 597 -14.41 16.32 -17.51
N PHE A 598 -13.16 15.93 -17.75
CA PHE A 598 -12.73 15.17 -18.93
C PHE A 598 -11.87 13.98 -18.52
N LEU A 599 -12.28 12.77 -18.94
CA LEU A 599 -11.53 11.53 -18.72
C LEU A 599 -10.83 11.12 -20.02
N PHE A 600 -9.50 11.26 -20.06
CA PHE A 600 -8.68 10.79 -21.17
C PHE A 600 -8.32 9.33 -20.94
N VAL A 601 -8.90 8.43 -21.72
CA VAL A 601 -8.83 6.97 -21.57
C VAL A 601 -8.95 6.30 -22.94
N ASP A 602 -8.50 5.05 -23.06
CA ASP A 602 -8.76 4.25 -24.26
C ASP A 602 -10.27 4.00 -24.41
N LEU A 603 -10.91 4.61 -25.41
CA LEU A 603 -12.38 4.58 -25.55
C LEU A 603 -12.93 3.18 -25.87
N THR A 604 -12.08 2.23 -26.27
CA THR A 604 -12.49 0.84 -26.49
C THR A 604 -12.74 0.06 -25.18
N LYS A 605 -12.29 0.58 -24.03
CA LYS A 605 -12.48 -0.04 -22.71
C LYS A 605 -13.82 0.28 -22.05
N LEU A 606 -14.58 1.22 -22.59
CA LEU A 606 -15.81 1.73 -21.97
C LEU A 606 -17.03 0.97 -22.51
N THR A 607 -17.66 0.16 -21.65
CA THR A 607 -18.99 -0.41 -21.90
C THR A 607 -20.06 0.66 -21.80
N ASP A 608 -21.27 0.38 -22.31
CA ASP A 608 -22.38 1.35 -22.28
C ASP A 608 -22.79 1.71 -20.84
N ASP A 609 -22.73 0.76 -19.90
CA ASP A 609 -22.93 1.04 -18.46
C ASP A 609 -21.91 2.07 -17.93
N VAL A 610 -20.63 1.93 -18.29
CA VAL A 610 -19.58 2.88 -17.89
C VAL A 610 -19.77 4.22 -18.58
N ARG A 611 -20.20 4.27 -19.84
CA ARG A 611 -20.55 5.52 -20.55
C ARG A 611 -21.72 6.23 -19.86
N ASN A 612 -22.79 5.50 -19.53
CA ASN A 612 -23.96 6.02 -18.83
C ASN A 612 -23.61 6.54 -17.43
N HIS A 613 -22.75 5.84 -16.70
CA HIS A 613 -22.20 6.27 -15.41
C HIS A 613 -21.35 7.55 -15.54
N LEU A 614 -20.48 7.65 -16.54
CA LEU A 614 -19.69 8.87 -16.80
C LEU A 614 -20.56 10.07 -17.19
N VAL A 615 -21.61 9.85 -18.02
CA VAL A 615 -22.62 10.87 -18.36
C VAL A 615 -23.37 11.35 -17.11
N ALA A 616 -23.79 10.45 -16.22
CA ALA A 616 -24.44 10.81 -14.96
C ALA A 616 -23.52 11.61 -14.01
N LEU A 617 -22.20 11.45 -14.12
CA LEU A 617 -21.19 12.23 -13.38
C LEU A 617 -20.80 13.55 -14.06
N GLN A 618 -21.32 13.84 -15.26
CA GLN A 618 -20.90 14.96 -16.11
C GLN A 618 -19.38 14.92 -16.43
N VAL A 619 -18.87 13.72 -16.70
CA VAL A 619 -17.48 13.46 -17.11
C VAL A 619 -17.48 13.03 -18.57
N GLU A 620 -16.93 13.85 -19.46
CA GLU A 620 -16.85 13.50 -20.89
C GLU A 620 -15.60 12.63 -21.15
N PRO A 621 -15.75 11.41 -21.71
CA PRO A 621 -14.62 10.58 -22.08
C PRO A 621 -14.00 11.05 -23.41
N LYS A 622 -12.67 11.09 -23.48
CA LYS A 622 -11.85 11.40 -24.67
C LYS A 622 -10.72 10.38 -24.80
N GLU A 623 -10.09 10.28 -25.97
CA GLU A 623 -8.98 9.36 -26.18
C GLU A 623 -7.79 9.68 -25.26
N TYR A 624 -7.09 8.64 -24.79
CA TYR A 624 -5.99 8.76 -23.81
C TYR A 624 -4.91 9.76 -24.24
N ASN A 625 -4.57 9.80 -25.53
CA ASN A 625 -3.55 10.69 -26.07
C ASN A 625 -4.04 12.14 -26.31
N ASP A 626 -5.34 12.41 -26.25
CA ASP A 626 -5.87 13.77 -26.44
C ASP A 626 -5.51 14.72 -25.29
N VAL A 627 -5.10 14.20 -24.14
CA VAL A 627 -4.64 14.99 -22.99
C VAL A 627 -3.57 16.01 -23.39
N TRP A 628 -2.62 15.62 -24.25
CA TRP A 628 -1.54 16.49 -24.74
C TRP A 628 -2.05 17.59 -25.68
N SER A 629 -3.13 17.31 -26.43
CA SER A 629 -3.75 18.27 -27.35
C SER A 629 -4.64 19.25 -26.58
N PHE A 630 -5.37 18.77 -25.58
CA PHE A 630 -6.21 19.53 -24.67
C PHE A 630 -5.40 20.49 -23.79
N LEU A 631 -4.37 19.99 -23.10
CA LEU A 631 -3.52 20.82 -22.23
C LEU A 631 -2.78 21.91 -23.02
N ARG A 632 -2.43 21.65 -24.29
CA ARG A 632 -1.82 22.66 -25.18
C ARG A 632 -2.81 23.73 -25.65
N ARG A 633 -4.07 23.36 -25.92
CA ARG A 633 -5.13 24.33 -26.27
C ARG A 633 -5.56 25.18 -25.08
N ALA A 634 -5.44 24.65 -23.86
CA ALA A 634 -5.76 25.32 -22.61
C ALA A 634 -7.16 25.97 -22.59
N SER A 635 -8.16 25.22 -23.06
CA SER A 635 -9.54 25.67 -23.29
C SER A 635 -10.35 25.98 -22.02
N TRP A 636 -9.76 25.83 -20.83
CA TRP A 636 -10.31 26.29 -19.55
C TRP A 636 -10.08 27.80 -19.28
N GLY A 637 -9.60 28.56 -20.27
CA GLY A 637 -9.37 29.99 -20.16
C GLY A 637 -8.03 30.35 -19.50
N GLN A 638 -7.95 31.50 -18.84
CA GLN A 638 -6.69 32.06 -18.33
C GLN A 638 -6.21 31.43 -17.01
N GLY A 639 -7.11 30.84 -16.23
CA GLY A 639 -6.80 30.29 -14.91
C GLY A 639 -5.77 29.16 -14.91
N ARG A 640 -5.24 28.87 -13.72
CA ARG A 640 -4.18 27.87 -13.52
C ARG A 640 -4.75 26.52 -13.12
N VAL A 641 -4.09 25.46 -13.57
CA VAL A 641 -4.39 24.07 -13.21
C VAL A 641 -3.56 23.68 -11.98
N LEU A 642 -4.19 23.08 -10.97
CA LEU A 642 -3.50 22.44 -9.86
C LEU A 642 -2.93 21.09 -10.32
N VAL A 643 -1.67 20.80 -9.99
CA VAL A 643 -1.03 19.51 -10.27
C VAL A 643 -0.29 18.99 -9.03
N ALA A 644 -0.41 17.70 -8.75
CA ALA A 644 0.32 17.04 -7.67
C ALA A 644 1.84 17.01 -7.96
N ARG A 645 2.68 16.95 -6.93
CA ARG A 645 4.15 16.97 -7.05
C ARG A 645 4.71 15.73 -7.76
N GLU A 646 3.92 14.67 -7.74
CA GLU A 646 4.13 13.33 -8.29
C GLU A 646 3.86 13.30 -9.80
N THR A 647 3.08 14.26 -10.31
CA THR A 647 2.75 14.42 -11.74
C THR A 647 4.00 14.47 -12.60
N SER A 648 3.99 13.77 -13.73
CA SER A 648 5.15 13.71 -14.64
C SER A 648 5.54 15.08 -15.18
N TYR A 649 6.84 15.34 -15.24
CA TYR A 649 7.43 16.64 -15.58
C TYR A 649 7.07 17.12 -16.99
N ALA A 650 6.71 16.21 -17.89
CA ALA A 650 6.17 16.51 -19.23
C ALA A 650 4.92 17.42 -19.18
N ILE A 651 4.05 17.25 -18.18
CA ILE A 651 2.89 18.13 -17.96
C ILE A 651 3.35 19.54 -17.57
N SER A 652 4.35 19.65 -16.69
CA SER A 652 4.92 20.90 -16.22
C SER A 652 5.62 21.67 -17.35
N LEU A 653 6.34 20.96 -18.21
CA LEU A 653 6.97 21.52 -19.42
C LEU A 653 5.93 22.01 -20.43
N LEU A 654 4.83 21.27 -20.62
CA LEU A 654 3.76 21.63 -21.56
C LEU A 654 2.94 22.84 -21.10
N LEU A 655 2.57 22.88 -19.80
CA LEU A 655 1.78 23.98 -19.23
C LEU A 655 2.63 25.24 -18.98
N THR A 656 3.93 25.08 -18.76
CA THR A 656 4.88 26.10 -18.28
C THR A 656 4.51 26.67 -16.90
N HIS A 657 5.47 27.32 -16.24
CA HIS A 657 5.25 27.95 -14.93
C HIS A 657 4.17 29.06 -14.93
N PHE A 658 3.61 29.45 -16.08
CA PHE A 658 2.46 30.36 -16.13
C PHE A 658 1.12 29.65 -15.87
N ARG A 659 0.89 28.44 -16.39
CA ARG A 659 -0.46 27.83 -16.43
C ARG A 659 -0.72 26.74 -15.39
N TYR A 660 0.27 26.31 -14.61
CA TYR A 660 0.06 25.37 -13.50
C TYR A 660 0.51 25.91 -12.14
N THR A 661 -0.10 25.41 -11.07
CA THR A 661 0.35 25.56 -9.68
C THR A 661 0.61 24.19 -9.10
N ILE A 662 1.68 24.02 -8.33
CA ILE A 662 1.88 22.80 -7.54
C ILE A 662 0.88 22.83 -6.39
N ALA A 663 0.10 21.75 -6.25
CA ALA A 663 -0.84 21.56 -5.16
C ALA A 663 -0.11 21.36 -3.81
N PRO A 664 -0.81 21.55 -2.67
CA PRO A 664 -0.41 20.98 -1.39
C PRO A 664 -0.02 19.50 -1.48
N SER A 665 0.75 19.05 -0.49
CA SER A 665 1.27 17.69 -0.38
C SER A 665 0.99 17.19 1.04
N PRO A 666 0.38 16.00 1.24
CA PRO A 666 -0.08 15.05 0.23
C PRO A 666 -1.21 15.57 -0.67
N SER A 667 -1.55 14.82 -1.73
CA SER A 667 -2.70 15.15 -2.58
C SER A 667 -4.00 15.04 -1.78
N TYR A 668 -4.92 15.99 -1.97
CA TYR A 668 -6.25 15.95 -1.35
C TYR A 668 -7.01 14.65 -1.66
N VAL A 669 -6.77 14.02 -2.82
CA VAL A 669 -7.39 12.74 -3.17
C VAL A 669 -6.78 11.58 -2.37
N ASP A 670 -5.50 11.65 -1.97
CA ASP A 670 -4.92 10.70 -1.02
C ASP A 670 -5.52 10.89 0.38
N GLU A 671 -5.61 12.13 0.88
CA GLU A 671 -6.25 12.44 2.17
C GLU A 671 -7.70 11.90 2.23
N MET A 672 -8.48 12.12 1.17
CA MET A 672 -9.87 11.68 1.07
C MET A 672 -10.06 10.15 1.06
N LYS A 673 -9.13 9.38 0.50
CA LYS A 673 -9.25 7.91 0.39
C LYS A 673 -8.48 7.14 1.47
N ALA A 674 -7.49 7.77 2.10
CA ALA A 674 -6.73 7.21 3.20
C ALA A 674 -7.62 6.85 4.39
N VAL A 675 -8.62 7.70 4.67
CA VAL A 675 -9.67 7.51 5.68
C VAL A 675 -10.83 6.69 5.08
N LYS A 676 -10.86 5.39 5.36
CA LYS A 676 -11.88 4.47 4.83
C LYS A 676 -13.22 4.71 5.54
N ASN A 677 -14.30 4.72 4.78
CA ASN A 677 -15.64 4.83 5.35
C ASN A 677 -16.16 3.47 5.86
N SER A 678 -17.28 3.47 6.60
CA SER A 678 -17.80 2.26 7.24
C SER A 678 -18.08 1.10 6.27
N VAL A 679 -18.50 1.36 5.04
CA VAL A 679 -18.74 0.31 4.04
C VAL A 679 -17.43 -0.30 3.54
N GLU A 680 -16.40 0.53 3.33
CA GLU A 680 -15.04 0.08 2.95
C GLU A 680 -14.40 -0.72 4.10
N ILE A 681 -14.56 -0.29 5.35
CA ILE A 681 -14.05 -0.99 6.54
C ILE A 681 -14.76 -2.35 6.73
N GLU A 682 -16.08 -2.42 6.63
CA GLU A 682 -16.81 -3.70 6.71
C GLU A 682 -16.48 -4.62 5.54
N GLY A 683 -16.20 -4.05 4.36
CA GLY A 683 -15.62 -4.78 3.23
C GLY A 683 -14.29 -5.42 3.57
N MET A 684 -13.33 -4.64 4.07
CA MET A 684 -12.03 -5.15 4.50
C MET A 684 -12.14 -6.21 5.61
N ARG A 685 -13.03 -6.02 6.60
CA ARG A 685 -13.29 -7.04 7.64
C ARG A 685 -13.72 -8.39 7.05
N ARG A 686 -14.56 -8.39 6.00
CA ARG A 686 -14.93 -9.63 5.26
C ARG A 686 -13.79 -10.14 4.37
N ALA A 687 -13.05 -9.24 3.71
CA ALA A 687 -11.91 -9.59 2.86
C ALA A 687 -10.88 -10.43 3.61
N TYR A 688 -10.39 -9.92 4.75
CA TYR A 688 -9.44 -10.63 5.61
C TYR A 688 -10.02 -11.91 6.24
N LEU A 689 -11.34 -12.01 6.44
CA LEU A 689 -11.97 -13.20 7.03
C LEU A 689 -12.00 -14.39 6.05
N ARG A 690 -12.46 -14.20 4.81
CA ARG A 690 -12.46 -15.28 3.80
C ARG A 690 -11.04 -15.63 3.37
N ASP A 691 -10.16 -14.63 3.29
CA ASP A 691 -8.75 -14.87 2.96
C ASP A 691 -8.04 -15.66 4.06
N GLY A 692 -8.29 -15.33 5.34
CA GLY A 692 -7.81 -16.12 6.48
C GLY A 692 -8.28 -17.56 6.47
N ALA A 693 -9.52 -17.83 6.06
CA ALA A 693 -10.04 -19.19 5.88
C ALA A 693 -9.28 -19.95 4.76
N SER A 694 -8.93 -19.27 3.66
CA SER A 694 -8.08 -19.83 2.59
C SER A 694 -6.64 -20.09 3.07
N PHE A 695 -6.05 -19.14 3.81
CA PHE A 695 -4.70 -19.25 4.37
C PHE A 695 -4.59 -20.44 5.35
N VAL A 696 -5.58 -20.64 6.21
CA VAL A 696 -5.64 -21.77 7.16
C VAL A 696 -5.85 -23.11 6.46
N ARG A 697 -6.76 -23.21 5.48
CA ARG A 697 -6.91 -24.44 4.66
C ARG A 697 -5.62 -24.79 3.92
N TRP A 698 -4.88 -23.79 3.45
CA TRP A 698 -3.59 -23.95 2.80
C TRP A 698 -2.48 -24.38 3.76
N LEU A 699 -2.30 -23.72 4.91
CA LEU A 699 -1.31 -24.13 5.92
C LEU A 699 -1.54 -25.58 6.40
N ALA A 700 -2.81 -25.94 6.62
CA ALA A 700 -3.19 -27.30 6.99
C ALA A 700 -2.94 -28.32 5.86
N TRP A 701 -3.08 -27.93 4.59
CA TRP A 701 -2.68 -28.77 3.45
C TRP A 701 -1.16 -28.93 3.34
N LEU A 702 -0.41 -27.84 3.53
CA LEU A 702 1.04 -27.80 3.37
C LEU A 702 1.71 -28.66 4.46
N GLU A 703 1.31 -28.49 5.72
CA GLU A 703 1.84 -29.30 6.82
C GLU A 703 1.46 -30.79 6.68
N ASP A 704 0.24 -31.12 6.24
CA ASP A 704 -0.25 -32.50 6.04
C ASP A 704 0.48 -33.25 4.91
N LYS A 705 0.82 -32.56 3.80
CA LYS A 705 1.63 -33.17 2.73
C LYS A 705 3.12 -33.20 3.11
N LEU A 706 3.65 -32.19 3.81
CA LEU A 706 5.03 -32.24 4.30
C LEU A 706 5.22 -33.37 5.34
N SER A 707 4.35 -33.53 6.34
CA SER A 707 4.47 -34.61 7.33
C SER A 707 4.52 -36.00 6.67
N LYS A 708 3.68 -36.23 5.64
CA LYS A 708 3.63 -37.46 4.82
C LYS A 708 4.79 -37.61 3.82
N GLY A 709 5.84 -36.81 3.94
CA GLY A 709 7.08 -36.96 3.17
C GLY A 709 7.03 -36.45 1.73
N TYR A 710 6.04 -35.63 1.36
CA TYR A 710 6.01 -35.02 0.02
C TYR A 710 7.04 -33.89 -0.10
N GLU A 711 7.61 -33.75 -1.30
CA GLU A 711 8.52 -32.67 -1.70
C GLU A 711 7.71 -31.61 -2.49
N ILE A 712 7.56 -30.42 -1.90
CA ILE A 712 6.79 -29.29 -2.42
C ILE A 712 7.74 -28.11 -2.58
N THR A 713 7.75 -27.45 -3.74
CA THR A 713 8.56 -26.24 -3.96
C THR A 713 7.86 -24.99 -3.41
N GLU A 714 8.64 -23.93 -3.18
CA GLU A 714 8.10 -22.60 -2.86
C GLU A 714 7.04 -22.15 -3.88
N TYR A 715 7.33 -22.31 -5.18
CA TYR A 715 6.39 -21.99 -6.26
C TYR A 715 5.08 -22.78 -6.15
N GLU A 716 5.17 -24.10 -5.92
CA GLU A 716 3.98 -24.97 -5.75
C GLU A 716 3.16 -24.56 -4.52
N ALA A 717 3.81 -24.18 -3.42
CA ALA A 717 3.14 -23.71 -2.22
C ALA A 717 2.43 -22.36 -2.44
N ALA A 718 3.10 -21.38 -3.05
CA ALA A 718 2.51 -20.09 -3.45
C ALA A 718 1.32 -20.26 -4.42
N HIS A 719 1.48 -21.12 -5.43
CA HIS A 719 0.42 -21.42 -6.39
C HIS A 719 -0.79 -22.04 -5.68
N ARG A 720 -0.57 -22.98 -4.76
CA ARG A 720 -1.66 -23.65 -4.04
C ARG A 720 -2.46 -22.72 -3.14
N LEU A 721 -1.83 -21.72 -2.50
CA LEU A 721 -2.57 -20.69 -1.75
C LEU A 721 -3.45 -19.84 -2.69
N THR A 722 -2.93 -19.51 -3.87
CA THR A 722 -3.69 -18.82 -4.93
C THR A 722 -4.91 -19.63 -5.38
N GLU A 723 -4.79 -20.96 -5.50
CA GLU A 723 -5.93 -21.85 -5.78
C GLU A 723 -6.98 -21.96 -4.67
N TYR A 724 -6.60 -21.74 -3.40
CA TYR A 724 -7.57 -21.62 -2.31
C TYR A 724 -8.29 -20.26 -2.41
N ARG A 725 -7.54 -19.16 -2.53
CA ARG A 725 -8.10 -17.80 -2.66
C ARG A 725 -9.06 -17.63 -3.84
N ARG A 726 -8.76 -18.24 -4.99
CA ARG A 726 -9.61 -18.21 -6.21
C ARG A 726 -11.02 -18.80 -6.00
N LYS A 727 -11.25 -19.56 -4.92
CA LYS A 727 -12.56 -20.14 -4.57
C LYS A 727 -13.41 -19.24 -3.68
N ASN A 728 -12.84 -18.17 -3.12
CA ASN A 728 -13.58 -17.21 -2.31
C ASN A 728 -14.51 -16.37 -3.17
N GLU A 729 -15.68 -16.03 -2.64
CA GLU A 729 -16.53 -14.99 -3.21
C GLU A 729 -15.78 -13.67 -3.35
N LEU A 730 -16.13 -12.91 -4.40
CA LEU A 730 -15.58 -11.58 -4.70
C LEU A 730 -14.07 -11.52 -4.99
N TYR A 731 -13.38 -12.65 -5.22
CA TYR A 731 -11.96 -12.69 -5.59
C TYR A 731 -11.70 -12.11 -6.98
N GLU A 732 -10.72 -11.22 -7.10
CA GLU A 732 -10.40 -10.47 -8.33
C GLU A 732 -8.92 -10.57 -8.73
N GLY A 733 -8.13 -11.39 -8.03
CA GLY A 733 -6.71 -11.56 -8.28
C GLY A 733 -5.86 -11.50 -7.01
N LEU A 734 -4.55 -11.55 -7.20
CA LEU A 734 -3.57 -11.30 -6.14
C LEU A 734 -3.33 -9.78 -6.03
N SER A 735 -2.95 -9.29 -4.85
CA SER A 735 -2.64 -7.85 -4.62
C SER A 735 -1.17 -7.50 -4.87
N TYR A 736 -0.30 -8.50 -5.00
CA TYR A 736 1.10 -8.43 -5.46
C TYR A 736 1.60 -9.85 -5.80
N GLU A 737 2.88 -10.00 -6.16
CA GLU A 737 3.50 -11.29 -6.47
C GLU A 737 3.82 -12.08 -5.18
N PRO A 738 3.30 -13.31 -4.99
CA PRO A 738 3.50 -14.06 -3.75
C PRO A 738 4.97 -14.38 -3.47
N ILE A 739 5.46 -13.94 -2.32
CA ILE A 739 6.73 -14.35 -1.74
C ILE A 739 6.46 -15.67 -1.02
N SER A 740 7.09 -16.75 -1.47
CA SER A 740 7.15 -18.02 -0.75
C SER A 740 8.61 -18.40 -0.71
N ALA A 741 9.15 -18.59 0.49
CA ALA A 741 10.59 -18.57 0.71
C ALA A 741 11.00 -19.51 1.85
N THR A 742 12.02 -20.31 1.62
CA THR A 742 12.63 -21.22 2.61
C THR A 742 14.13 -20.95 2.73
N GLY A 743 14.72 -21.23 3.90
CA GLY A 743 16.16 -21.07 4.12
C GLY A 743 16.71 -19.72 3.63
N PRO A 744 17.83 -19.68 2.88
CA PRO A 744 18.44 -18.44 2.39
C PRO A 744 17.49 -17.52 1.62
N ASN A 745 16.53 -18.06 0.87
CA ASN A 745 15.55 -17.25 0.12
C ASN A 745 14.67 -16.42 1.06
N ALA A 746 14.37 -16.91 2.27
CA ALA A 746 13.58 -16.17 3.24
C ALA A 746 14.31 -14.95 3.82
N ALA A 747 15.65 -14.87 3.67
CA ALA A 747 16.44 -13.68 4.03
C ALA A 747 16.32 -12.53 3.00
N LEU A 748 15.71 -12.77 1.84
CA LEU A 748 15.45 -11.77 0.82
C LEU A 748 14.02 -11.21 1.02
N PRO A 749 13.83 -9.94 1.42
CA PRO A 749 12.51 -9.44 1.81
C PRO A 749 11.43 -9.53 0.72
N HIS A 750 11.85 -9.52 -0.55
CA HIS A 750 11.03 -9.49 -1.77
C HIS A 750 11.30 -10.69 -2.71
N TYR A 751 11.73 -11.85 -2.19
CA TYR A 751 12.01 -13.03 -3.03
C TYR A 751 10.80 -13.52 -3.83
N LYS A 752 11.01 -13.78 -5.12
CA LYS A 752 9.99 -14.31 -6.03
C LYS A 752 10.30 -15.76 -6.42
N PRO A 753 9.48 -16.75 -6.01
CA PRO A 753 9.65 -18.13 -6.43
C PRO A 753 9.36 -18.32 -7.92
N THR A 754 10.21 -19.05 -8.61
CA THR A 754 10.11 -19.32 -10.06
C THR A 754 9.62 -20.75 -10.32
N LYS A 755 8.77 -20.94 -11.35
CA LYS A 755 8.24 -22.27 -11.73
C LYS A 755 9.37 -23.27 -11.98
N SER A 756 10.38 -22.86 -12.73
CA SER A 756 11.67 -23.54 -12.86
C SER A 756 12.63 -23.06 -11.77
N GLY A 757 13.26 -23.99 -11.05
CA GLY A 757 14.41 -23.69 -10.18
C GLY A 757 14.11 -23.33 -8.71
N SER A 758 12.87 -23.02 -8.31
CA SER A 758 12.57 -22.84 -6.88
C SER A 758 12.90 -24.12 -6.07
N PRO A 759 13.66 -24.02 -4.97
CA PRO A 759 13.94 -25.17 -4.11
C PRO A 759 12.67 -25.77 -3.49
N PHE A 760 12.81 -27.02 -3.04
CA PHE A 760 11.85 -27.65 -2.14
C PHE A 760 11.90 -26.97 -0.77
N ILE A 761 10.74 -26.87 -0.11
CA ILE A 761 10.62 -26.30 1.22
C ILE A 761 11.45 -27.11 2.21
N ASP A 762 12.52 -26.49 2.72
CA ASP A 762 13.28 -27.01 3.84
C ASP A 762 12.44 -26.96 5.11
N ARG A 763 12.67 -27.95 5.96
CA ARG A 763 11.92 -28.20 7.19
C ARG A 763 12.69 -27.68 8.41
N ASP A 764 14.01 -27.60 8.34
CA ASP A 764 14.87 -27.19 9.47
C ASP A 764 15.26 -25.70 9.43
N THR A 765 14.66 -24.95 8.50
CA THR A 765 14.63 -23.48 8.48
C THR A 765 13.20 -22.93 8.54
N PRO A 766 13.03 -21.64 8.92
CA PRO A 766 11.76 -20.94 8.78
C PRO A 766 11.31 -20.90 7.31
N TYR A 767 10.03 -21.20 7.10
CA TYR A 767 9.33 -21.00 5.85
C TYR A 767 8.44 -19.76 5.97
N LEU A 768 8.78 -18.73 5.19
CA LEU A 768 8.04 -17.47 5.08
C LEU A 768 7.11 -17.57 3.87
N ASN A 769 5.84 -17.23 4.07
CA ASN A 769 4.97 -16.85 2.96
C ASN A 769 4.35 -15.49 3.24
N ASP A 770 4.56 -14.59 2.30
CA ASP A 770 3.90 -13.30 2.22
C ASP A 770 3.14 -13.21 0.91
N SER A 771 1.82 -13.01 1.01
CA SER A 771 0.95 -12.92 -0.16
C SER A 771 -0.42 -12.39 0.22
N GLY A 772 -0.96 -11.54 -0.65
CA GLY A 772 -2.28 -10.94 -0.49
C GLY A 772 -3.23 -11.22 -1.66
N ALA A 773 -4.43 -10.67 -1.57
CA ALA A 773 -5.45 -10.79 -2.61
C ALA A 773 -6.30 -9.52 -2.76
N GLN A 774 -6.75 -9.29 -3.99
CA GLN A 774 -7.77 -8.32 -4.33
C GLN A 774 -9.15 -8.98 -4.22
N TYR A 775 -10.06 -8.33 -3.48
CA TYR A 775 -11.48 -8.66 -3.48
C TYR A 775 -12.30 -7.41 -3.83
N ARG A 776 -13.47 -7.56 -4.49
CA ARG A 776 -14.36 -6.40 -4.80
C ARG A 776 -14.69 -5.54 -3.58
N ASP A 777 -14.68 -6.08 -2.36
CA ASP A 777 -14.92 -5.34 -1.13
C ASP A 777 -13.67 -5.08 -0.25
N GLY A 778 -12.45 -5.41 -0.70
CA GLY A 778 -11.24 -5.00 0.02
C GLY A 778 -9.93 -5.61 -0.49
N THR A 779 -8.81 -4.96 -0.16
CA THR A 779 -7.46 -5.47 -0.42
C THR A 779 -6.94 -6.17 0.84
N VAL A 780 -6.28 -7.32 0.69
CA VAL A 780 -5.67 -8.09 1.78
C VAL A 780 -4.16 -8.11 1.64
N ASP A 781 -3.47 -8.00 2.77
CA ASP A 781 -2.02 -8.20 2.91
C ASP A 781 -1.70 -9.12 4.11
N CYS A 782 -0.79 -10.09 3.97
CA CYS A 782 -0.53 -11.06 5.05
C CYS A 782 0.72 -11.95 4.88
N THR A 783 1.81 -11.55 5.54
CA THR A 783 2.93 -12.43 5.85
C THR A 783 2.67 -13.35 7.05
N ARG A 784 2.98 -14.64 6.90
CA ARG A 784 3.20 -15.59 8.00
C ARG A 784 4.51 -16.34 7.81
N THR A 785 5.29 -16.44 8.88
CA THR A 785 6.45 -17.33 8.95
C THR A 785 6.16 -18.51 9.88
N THR A 786 6.50 -19.72 9.45
CA THR A 786 6.22 -21.01 10.13
C THR A 786 7.44 -21.94 10.08
N HIS A 787 7.46 -23.01 10.88
CA HIS A 787 8.55 -23.98 10.90
C HIS A 787 8.02 -25.42 10.93
N PHE A 788 8.48 -26.28 10.02
CA PHE A 788 7.94 -27.65 9.85
C PHE A 788 8.72 -28.70 10.65
N GLY A 789 10.04 -28.67 10.62
CA GLY A 789 10.97 -29.46 11.45
C GLY A 789 11.17 -28.86 12.85
N ARG A 790 12.40 -28.83 13.36
CA ARG A 790 12.71 -28.33 14.73
C ARG A 790 13.55 -27.04 14.71
N PRO A 791 13.01 -25.88 15.15
CA PRO A 791 13.75 -24.63 15.07
C PRO A 791 14.99 -24.58 15.98
N THR A 792 16.00 -23.82 15.56
CA THR A 792 17.22 -23.55 16.35
C THR A 792 16.97 -22.46 17.39
N MET A 793 17.90 -22.30 18.36
CA MET A 793 17.81 -21.20 19.32
C MET A 793 17.88 -19.83 18.62
N GLU A 794 18.76 -19.68 17.62
CA GLU A 794 18.93 -18.46 16.82
C GLU A 794 17.61 -18.05 16.11
N GLN A 795 16.98 -19.01 15.42
CA GLN A 795 15.69 -18.81 14.76
C GLN A 795 14.59 -18.46 15.77
N SER A 796 14.53 -19.15 16.91
CA SER A 796 13.54 -18.91 17.96
C SER A 796 13.71 -17.56 18.67
N GLU A 797 14.93 -17.12 18.94
CA GLU A 797 15.21 -15.82 19.55
C GLU A 797 14.88 -14.67 18.60
N ALA A 798 15.25 -14.79 17.32
CA ALA A 798 14.85 -13.83 16.29
C ALA A 798 13.32 -13.75 16.12
N TYR A 799 12.63 -14.89 15.98
CA TYR A 799 11.18 -14.93 15.76
C TYR A 799 10.42 -14.35 16.95
N THR A 800 10.91 -14.60 18.17
CA THR A 800 10.31 -14.01 19.36
C THR A 800 10.46 -12.49 19.35
N ARG A 801 11.62 -11.93 18.97
CA ARG A 801 11.82 -10.47 18.92
C ARG A 801 10.98 -9.78 17.85
N VAL A 802 10.85 -10.41 16.67
CA VAL A 802 9.92 -9.96 15.62
C VAL A 802 8.48 -9.96 16.12
N LEU A 803 8.06 -11.01 16.83
CA LEU A 803 6.75 -11.08 17.47
C LEU A 803 6.56 -9.97 18.54
N GLN A 804 7.56 -9.72 19.40
CA GLN A 804 7.47 -8.63 20.39
C GLN A 804 7.29 -7.27 19.73
N GLY A 805 8.01 -7.00 18.62
CA GLY A 805 7.80 -5.80 17.81
C GLY A 805 6.38 -5.71 17.24
N HIS A 806 5.88 -6.80 16.66
CA HIS A 806 4.52 -6.86 16.10
C HIS A 806 3.44 -6.61 17.17
N ILE A 807 3.60 -7.19 18.37
CA ILE A 807 2.70 -6.99 19.51
C ILE A 807 2.76 -5.55 20.02
N ALA A 808 3.95 -4.95 20.11
CA ALA A 808 4.14 -3.59 20.60
C ALA A 808 3.46 -2.54 19.71
N ILE A 809 3.37 -2.77 18.40
CA ILE A 809 2.57 -1.94 17.47
C ILE A 809 1.07 -2.20 17.65
N ASP A 810 0.63 -3.45 17.56
CA ASP A 810 -0.80 -3.79 17.56
C ASP A 810 -1.53 -3.40 18.87
N SER A 811 -0.84 -3.55 20.00
CA SER A 811 -1.34 -3.16 21.32
C SER A 811 -1.15 -1.67 21.67
N ALA A 812 -0.54 -0.87 20.78
CA ALA A 812 -0.25 0.53 21.05
C ALA A 812 -1.51 1.37 21.28
N ILE A 813 -1.46 2.21 22.31
CA ILE A 813 -2.47 3.23 22.60
C ILE A 813 -1.76 4.59 22.65
N PHE A 814 -2.19 5.53 21.82
CA PHE A 814 -1.49 6.78 21.55
C PHE A 814 -2.46 7.97 21.43
N PRO A 815 -2.02 9.22 21.68
CA PRO A 815 -2.86 10.38 21.51
C PRO A 815 -3.11 10.69 20.02
N GLN A 816 -4.25 11.30 19.70
CA GLN A 816 -4.49 11.86 18.37
C GLN A 816 -3.40 12.89 18.02
N GLY A 817 -2.91 12.84 16.78
CA GLY A 817 -1.79 13.66 16.30
C GLY A 817 -0.47 12.89 16.14
N THR A 818 -0.38 11.69 16.71
CA THR A 818 0.80 10.81 16.54
C THR A 818 0.92 10.31 15.10
N SER A 819 2.12 10.40 14.50
CA SER A 819 2.41 9.86 13.16
C SER A 819 2.78 8.37 13.22
N GLY A 820 2.70 7.67 12.08
CA GLY A 820 3.18 6.28 12.01
C GLY A 820 4.68 6.18 12.31
N ARG A 821 5.48 7.14 11.81
CA ARG A 821 6.92 7.21 12.05
C ARG A 821 7.31 7.39 13.53
N GLN A 822 6.45 7.99 14.35
CA GLN A 822 6.64 8.06 15.82
C GLN A 822 6.43 6.71 16.53
N LEU A 823 5.73 5.76 15.90
CA LEU A 823 5.43 4.43 16.44
C LEU A 823 6.38 3.33 15.93
N ASP A 824 7.04 3.52 14.77
CA ASP A 824 7.96 2.56 14.12
C ASP A 824 9.06 2.01 15.07
N VAL A 825 9.53 2.84 16.02
CA VAL A 825 10.51 2.42 17.04
C VAL A 825 10.01 1.27 17.94
N LEU A 826 8.70 1.16 18.17
CA LEU A 826 8.10 0.10 19.00
C LEU A 826 8.36 -1.29 18.40
N ALA A 827 8.26 -1.40 17.06
CA ALA A 827 8.50 -2.63 16.32
C ALA A 827 9.97 -3.05 16.31
N ARG A 828 10.90 -2.09 16.44
CA ARG A 828 12.35 -2.33 16.33
C ARG A 828 13.04 -2.57 17.67
N ASN A 829 12.50 -2.02 18.76
CA ASN A 829 13.08 -2.04 20.11
C ASN A 829 13.58 -3.43 20.57
N ALA A 830 12.84 -4.50 20.29
CA ALA A 830 13.20 -5.88 20.69
C ALA A 830 14.40 -6.46 19.90
N LEU A 831 14.65 -5.97 18.69
CA LEU A 831 15.78 -6.34 17.83
C LEU A 831 17.00 -5.43 18.10
N TRP A 832 16.77 -4.11 18.21
CA TRP A 832 17.83 -3.12 18.44
C TRP A 832 18.63 -3.37 19.72
N LYS A 833 18.02 -3.95 20.76
CA LYS A 833 18.70 -4.36 22.00
C LYS A 833 19.84 -5.37 21.81
N GLU A 834 19.84 -6.11 20.71
CA GLU A 834 20.91 -7.06 20.33
C GLU A 834 21.72 -6.59 19.12
N GLY A 835 21.53 -5.35 18.67
CA GLY A 835 22.14 -4.83 17.43
C GLY A 835 21.49 -5.35 16.13
N LEU A 836 20.34 -6.03 16.19
CA LEU A 836 19.62 -6.54 15.03
C LEU A 836 18.64 -5.47 14.48
N ASN A 837 18.34 -5.49 13.19
CA ASN A 837 17.38 -4.57 12.55
C ASN A 837 16.79 -5.19 11.26
N TYR A 838 15.83 -4.51 10.62
CA TYR A 838 15.32 -4.80 9.28
C TYR A 838 15.29 -3.53 8.43
N LEU A 839 15.57 -3.65 7.12
CA LEU A 839 15.84 -2.52 6.23
C LEU A 839 14.62 -2.03 5.42
N HIS A 840 13.41 -2.28 5.93
CA HIS A 840 12.15 -1.72 5.43
C HIS A 840 11.37 -1.02 6.56
N GLY A 841 10.30 -0.30 6.23
CA GLY A 841 9.39 0.31 7.20
C GLY A 841 8.59 -0.75 7.98
N THR A 842 8.02 -0.37 9.13
CA THR A 842 7.13 -1.25 9.91
C THR A 842 5.76 -1.51 9.26
N GLY A 843 5.42 -0.78 8.20
CA GLY A 843 4.18 -0.96 7.43
C GLY A 843 3.74 0.28 6.65
N HIS A 844 2.79 0.08 5.75
CA HIS A 844 2.23 1.03 4.81
C HIS A 844 0.70 1.09 4.89
N GLY A 845 0.08 2.18 4.47
CA GLY A 845 -1.36 2.17 4.21
C GLY A 845 -1.72 1.23 3.06
N PHE A 846 -2.98 0.81 2.98
CA PHE A 846 -3.51 0.00 1.87
C PHE A 846 -4.91 0.45 1.44
N GLY A 847 -5.24 0.30 0.15
CA GLY A 847 -6.46 0.82 -0.48
C GLY A 847 -7.68 -0.11 -0.41
N SER A 848 -8.87 0.43 -0.70
CA SER A 848 -10.12 -0.34 -0.78
C SER A 848 -10.37 -0.89 -2.19
N PHE A 849 -10.02 -2.16 -2.41
CA PHE A 849 -9.93 -2.80 -3.73
C PHE A 849 -9.13 -1.91 -4.70
N LEU A 850 -7.88 -1.62 -4.31
CA LEU A 850 -6.97 -0.64 -4.94
C LEU A 850 -5.53 -1.10 -4.67
N ASN A 851 -4.54 -0.23 -4.89
CA ASN A 851 -3.14 -0.52 -4.57
C ASN A 851 -2.97 -1.05 -3.15
N VAL A 852 -2.11 -2.07 -3.02
CA VAL A 852 -1.74 -2.65 -1.73
C VAL A 852 -0.86 -1.68 -0.93
N HIS A 853 0.08 -1.00 -1.59
CA HIS A 853 0.77 0.16 -1.02
C HIS A 853 -0.04 1.43 -1.33
N GLU A 854 -0.58 2.07 -0.30
CA GLU A 854 -1.36 3.31 -0.41
C GLU A 854 -0.92 4.34 0.63
N GLY A 855 -0.47 5.51 0.15
CA GLY A 855 -0.22 6.68 0.97
C GLY A 855 -1.48 7.48 1.36
N PRO A 856 -1.33 8.51 2.21
CA PRO A 856 -0.04 9.10 2.61
C PRO A 856 0.56 8.51 3.89
N HIS A 857 -0.26 7.96 4.80
CA HIS A 857 0.22 7.44 6.07
C HIS A 857 1.00 6.12 5.93
N SER A 858 2.11 6.03 6.64
CA SER A 858 2.93 4.81 6.79
C SER A 858 3.74 4.91 8.08
N PHE A 859 4.44 3.83 8.45
CA PHE A 859 5.43 3.87 9.53
C PHE A 859 6.74 4.58 9.13
N SER A 860 6.84 5.12 7.91
CA SER A 860 7.98 5.94 7.46
C SER A 860 7.61 7.40 7.17
N ASP A 861 6.34 7.77 7.33
CA ASP A 861 5.81 9.11 7.03
C ASP A 861 5.30 9.83 8.29
N GLU A 862 5.27 11.17 8.24
CA GLU A 862 4.83 12.03 9.35
C GLU A 862 3.34 12.35 9.37
N THR A 863 2.55 11.86 8.41
CA THR A 863 1.09 11.97 8.41
C THR A 863 0.51 11.42 9.73
N PRO A 864 -0.23 12.23 10.51
CA PRO A 864 -0.89 11.77 11.73
C PRO A 864 -1.89 10.64 11.45
N LEU A 865 -1.86 9.60 12.28
CA LEU A 865 -2.84 8.53 12.21
C LEU A 865 -4.21 9.02 12.74
N VAL A 866 -5.28 8.78 11.96
CA VAL A 866 -6.66 9.15 12.33
C VAL A 866 -7.61 7.96 12.17
N PRO A 867 -8.74 7.92 12.92
CA PRO A 867 -9.71 6.83 12.81
C PRO A 867 -10.20 6.61 11.38
N GLY A 868 -10.15 5.36 10.91
CA GLY A 868 -10.46 4.99 9.52
C GLY A 868 -9.24 4.84 8.62
N HIS A 869 -8.04 5.25 9.04
CA HIS A 869 -6.81 4.77 8.40
C HIS A 869 -6.69 3.25 8.58
N VAL A 870 -6.28 2.56 7.53
CA VAL A 870 -5.83 1.16 7.60
C VAL A 870 -4.38 1.07 7.17
N ILE A 871 -3.59 0.25 7.87
CA ILE A 871 -2.13 0.21 7.78
C ILE A 871 -1.63 -1.22 8.08
N THR A 872 -0.59 -1.71 7.41
CA THR A 872 0.07 -2.98 7.76
C THR A 872 0.97 -2.82 9.00
N ASN A 873 1.26 -3.93 9.67
CA ASN A 873 2.17 -4.02 10.82
C ASN A 873 3.02 -5.28 10.61
N GLU A 874 4.16 -5.11 9.95
CA GLU A 874 4.93 -6.14 9.25
C GLU A 874 6.42 -6.24 9.68
N PRO A 875 6.80 -6.13 10.96
CA PRO A 875 8.20 -6.27 11.35
C PRO A 875 8.77 -7.62 10.93
N GLY A 876 10.07 -7.63 10.66
CA GLY A 876 10.80 -8.81 10.24
C GLY A 876 12.24 -8.84 10.75
N TYR A 877 12.93 -9.92 10.42
CA TYR A 877 14.37 -10.07 10.59
C TYR A 877 14.89 -11.00 9.50
N TYR A 878 16.06 -10.66 8.96
CA TYR A 878 16.67 -11.35 7.83
C TYR A 878 18.14 -11.59 8.19
N ALA A 879 18.55 -12.85 8.14
CA ALA A 879 19.92 -13.29 8.37
C ALA A 879 20.50 -13.76 7.04
N ASP A 880 21.26 -12.89 6.39
CA ASP A 880 21.86 -13.07 5.06
C ASP A 880 22.44 -14.48 4.87
N GLY A 881 21.99 -15.16 3.81
CA GLY A 881 22.44 -16.51 3.47
C GLY A 881 21.99 -17.63 4.43
N LYS A 882 21.15 -17.35 5.45
CA LYS A 882 20.62 -18.35 6.39
C LYS A 882 19.11 -18.53 6.31
N PHE A 883 18.36 -17.50 6.72
CA PHE A 883 16.91 -17.50 6.89
C PHE A 883 16.39 -16.08 7.08
N GLY A 884 15.09 -15.90 6.91
CA GLY A 884 14.41 -14.69 7.36
C GLY A 884 12.97 -14.98 7.78
N MET A 885 12.32 -13.95 8.30
CA MET A 885 11.03 -14.04 8.97
C MET A 885 10.37 -12.68 9.02
N ARG A 886 9.06 -12.66 8.82
CA ARG A 886 8.19 -11.48 8.94
C ARG A 886 6.85 -11.93 9.53
N ILE A 887 6.24 -11.07 10.35
CA ILE A 887 4.93 -11.31 10.96
C ILE A 887 4.07 -10.09 10.71
N GLU A 888 3.06 -10.24 9.86
CA GLU A 888 2.27 -9.11 9.38
C GLU A 888 0.80 -9.16 9.82
N SER A 889 0.17 -8.02 10.02
CA SER A 889 -1.30 -7.93 9.94
C SER A 889 -1.77 -6.54 9.50
N GLY A 890 -2.86 -6.51 8.72
CA GLY A 890 -3.60 -5.29 8.46
C GLY A 890 -4.33 -4.82 9.71
N LEU A 891 -4.11 -3.57 10.09
CA LEU A 891 -4.69 -2.89 11.24
C LEU A 891 -5.61 -1.75 10.80
N LEU A 892 -6.68 -1.51 11.56
CA LEU A 892 -7.57 -0.36 11.47
C LEU A 892 -7.32 0.59 12.65
N VAL A 893 -7.01 1.86 12.38
CA VAL A 893 -6.94 2.91 13.41
C VAL A 893 -8.34 3.25 13.90
N LYS A 894 -8.53 3.27 15.22
CA LYS A 894 -9.82 3.55 15.88
C LYS A 894 -9.63 4.43 17.12
N LYS A 895 -10.71 5.09 17.55
CA LYS A 895 -10.77 5.72 18.87
C LYS A 895 -10.89 4.66 19.96
N VAL A 896 -10.13 4.81 21.04
CA VAL A 896 -10.15 3.92 22.21
C VAL A 896 -10.49 4.72 23.48
N LYS A 897 -10.91 4.03 24.54
CA LYS A 897 -11.15 4.64 25.86
C LYS A 897 -10.04 4.22 26.81
N THR A 898 -9.36 5.19 27.41
CA THR A 898 -8.28 4.98 28.38
C THR A 898 -8.78 5.27 29.80
N ARG A 899 -8.19 4.61 30.81
CA ARG A 899 -8.59 4.74 32.22
C ARG A 899 -8.51 6.18 32.76
N PHE A 900 -7.58 6.97 32.22
CA PHE A 900 -7.26 8.32 32.68
C PHE A 900 -7.44 9.39 31.59
N GLY A 901 -8.11 9.07 30.47
CA GLY A 901 -8.32 10.01 29.38
C GLY A 901 -9.24 11.16 29.80
N ALA A 902 -8.70 12.38 29.80
CA ALA A 902 -9.46 13.56 30.21
C ALA A 902 -10.53 13.96 29.16
N PRO A 903 -11.62 14.64 29.56
CA PRO A 903 -12.57 15.21 28.60
C PRO A 903 -11.87 16.07 27.54
N GLY A 904 -12.23 15.87 26.27
CA GLY A 904 -11.59 16.53 25.13
C GLY A 904 -10.35 15.82 24.57
N GLN A 905 -9.68 14.95 25.33
CA GLN A 905 -8.58 14.13 24.80
C GLN A 905 -9.11 12.96 23.96
N ILE A 906 -8.63 12.85 22.72
CA ILE A 906 -8.90 11.69 21.86
C ILE A 906 -7.70 10.76 21.89
N TRP A 907 -7.92 9.56 22.41
CA TRP A 907 -6.96 8.46 22.38
C TRP A 907 -7.30 7.50 21.23
N LEU A 908 -6.26 7.01 20.58
CA LEU A 908 -6.28 6.13 19.43
C LEU A 908 -5.58 4.81 19.76
N GLY A 909 -5.88 3.79 18.95
CA GLY A 909 -5.24 2.47 18.96
C GLY A 909 -5.69 1.69 17.74
N PHE A 910 -5.38 0.39 17.69
CA PHE A 910 -5.63 -0.44 16.52
C PHE A 910 -6.73 -1.50 16.72
N GLU A 911 -7.22 -2.04 15.61
CA GLU A 911 -7.99 -3.28 15.52
C GLU A 911 -7.46 -4.12 14.38
N ARG A 912 -7.11 -5.38 14.67
CA ARG A 912 -6.55 -6.31 13.69
C ARG A 912 -7.61 -6.90 12.76
N LEU A 913 -7.47 -6.61 11.47
CA LEU A 913 -8.31 -7.15 10.41
C LEU A 913 -7.87 -8.59 10.07
N THR A 914 -6.57 -8.88 10.03
CA THR A 914 -6.03 -10.20 9.70
C THR A 914 -6.47 -11.30 10.66
N VAL A 915 -7.14 -12.32 10.11
CA VAL A 915 -7.60 -13.51 10.84
C VAL A 915 -6.77 -14.73 10.40
N VAL A 916 -5.49 -14.77 10.79
CA VAL A 916 -4.60 -15.92 10.56
C VAL A 916 -3.77 -16.17 11.83
N PRO A 917 -3.75 -17.40 12.41
CA PRO A 917 -2.95 -17.71 13.59
C PRO A 917 -1.46 -17.39 13.42
N ILE A 918 -0.75 -17.17 14.52
CA ILE A 918 0.71 -17.03 14.57
C ILE A 918 1.28 -18.30 15.21
N GLN A 919 2.23 -18.96 14.56
CA GLN A 919 2.71 -20.28 15.00
C GLN A 919 3.56 -20.14 16.28
N THR A 920 3.06 -20.63 17.41
CA THR A 920 3.76 -20.50 18.71
C THR A 920 5.03 -21.35 18.82
N LYS A 921 5.24 -22.31 17.91
CA LYS A 921 6.32 -23.31 17.90
C LYS A 921 7.74 -22.72 17.94
N MET A 922 7.95 -21.54 17.33
CA MET A 922 9.24 -20.83 17.36
C MET A 922 9.39 -19.87 18.56
N VAL A 923 8.32 -19.56 19.29
CA VAL A 923 8.29 -18.50 20.30
C VAL A 923 8.90 -18.97 21.63
N ARG A 924 9.79 -18.18 22.23
CA ARG A 924 10.36 -18.46 23.56
C ARG A 924 9.53 -17.78 24.64
N GLU A 925 8.69 -18.55 25.35
CA GLU A 925 7.82 -18.02 26.42
C GLU A 925 8.62 -17.26 27.50
N THR A 926 9.87 -17.64 27.76
CA THR A 926 10.77 -16.97 28.72
C THR A 926 11.28 -15.59 28.29
N MET A 927 11.07 -15.18 27.04
CA MET A 927 11.40 -13.83 26.56
C MET A 927 10.18 -12.89 26.54
N LEU A 928 8.96 -13.44 26.69
CA LEU A 928 7.72 -12.69 26.65
C LEU A 928 7.27 -12.26 28.06
N SER A 929 6.69 -11.07 28.13
CA SER A 929 5.87 -10.63 29.25
C SER A 929 4.55 -11.40 29.32
N LYS A 930 3.88 -11.32 30.47
CA LYS A 930 2.56 -11.94 30.68
C LYS A 930 1.50 -11.42 29.69
N ASP A 931 1.61 -10.15 29.30
CA ASP A 931 0.64 -9.51 28.41
C ASP A 931 0.88 -9.92 26.95
N GLU A 932 2.13 -10.07 26.51
CA GLU A 932 2.47 -10.66 25.20
C GLU A 932 2.03 -12.14 25.10
N ILE A 933 2.22 -12.91 26.18
CA ILE A 933 1.73 -14.30 26.30
C ILE A 933 0.20 -14.37 26.21
N ALA A 934 -0.52 -13.46 26.86
CA ALA A 934 -1.97 -13.37 26.78
C ALA A 934 -2.44 -12.94 25.38
N TRP A 935 -1.77 -11.96 24.77
CA TRP A 935 -2.08 -11.45 23.43
C TRP A 935 -2.00 -12.54 22.35
N ILE A 936 -0.97 -13.40 22.35
CA ILE A 936 -0.83 -14.42 21.30
C ILE A 936 -1.83 -15.57 21.48
N LYS A 937 -2.08 -15.96 22.74
CA LYS A 937 -3.12 -16.95 23.07
C LYS A 937 -4.50 -16.44 22.67
N GLU A 938 -4.82 -15.17 22.94
CA GLU A 938 -6.10 -14.58 22.54
C GLU A 938 -6.22 -14.37 21.02
N HIS A 939 -5.14 -14.01 20.32
CA HIS A 939 -5.14 -13.91 18.85
C HIS A 939 -5.47 -15.24 18.18
N ASN A 940 -4.77 -16.31 18.54
CA ASN A 940 -5.02 -17.60 17.91
C ASN A 940 -6.41 -18.14 18.29
N ARG A 941 -6.89 -17.88 19.53
CA ARG A 941 -8.26 -18.20 19.97
C ARG A 941 -9.33 -17.41 19.17
N ARG A 942 -9.11 -16.12 18.92
CA ARG A 942 -9.93 -15.28 18.02
C ARG A 942 -9.96 -15.84 16.60
N CYS A 943 -8.81 -16.30 16.08
CA CYS A 943 -8.74 -16.91 14.76
C CYS A 943 -9.55 -18.21 14.69
N LEU A 944 -9.48 -19.07 15.72
CA LEU A 944 -10.34 -20.25 15.81
C LEU A 944 -11.82 -19.87 15.78
N GLN A 945 -12.27 -18.99 16.69
CA GLN A 945 -13.67 -18.59 16.82
C GLN A 945 -14.25 -17.98 15.53
N LEU A 946 -13.46 -17.22 14.78
CA LEU A 946 -13.91 -16.56 13.56
C LEU A 946 -13.88 -17.47 12.32
N LEU A 947 -12.90 -18.37 12.20
CA LEU A 947 -12.72 -19.19 11.00
C LEU A 947 -13.40 -20.56 11.07
N GLU A 948 -13.62 -21.13 12.27
CA GLU A 948 -14.26 -22.43 12.44
C GLU A 948 -15.58 -22.58 11.66
N PRO A 949 -16.50 -21.59 11.63
CA PRO A 949 -17.69 -21.66 10.78
C PRO A 949 -17.41 -21.70 9.27
N LEU A 950 -16.31 -21.08 8.82
CA LEU A 950 -15.91 -20.99 7.40
C LEU A 950 -15.04 -22.17 6.92
N ILE A 951 -14.61 -23.07 7.81
CA ILE A 951 -13.77 -24.23 7.47
C ILE A 951 -14.31 -25.57 8.01
N CYS A 952 -15.54 -25.59 8.53
CA CYS A 952 -16.12 -26.77 9.18
C CYS A 952 -16.28 -28.01 8.25
N ASP A 953 -16.27 -27.81 6.94
CA ASP A 953 -16.23 -28.83 5.89
C ASP A 953 -14.83 -29.49 5.73
N ASP A 954 -13.74 -28.72 5.85
CA ASP A 954 -12.36 -29.25 5.79
C ASP A 954 -11.92 -29.66 7.20
N LYS A 955 -12.27 -30.91 7.55
CA LYS A 955 -11.92 -31.54 8.83
C LYS A 955 -10.43 -31.49 9.17
N ARG A 956 -9.54 -31.47 8.17
CA ARG A 956 -8.08 -31.34 8.37
C ARG A 956 -7.72 -29.90 8.73
N ALA A 957 -8.25 -28.91 8.00
CA ALA A 957 -8.09 -27.50 8.34
C ALA A 957 -8.64 -27.19 9.74
N LEU A 958 -9.76 -27.80 10.13
CA LEU A 958 -10.32 -27.65 11.47
C LEU A 958 -9.48 -28.34 12.57
N LYS A 959 -8.99 -29.57 12.36
CA LYS A 959 -8.05 -30.27 13.28
C LYS A 959 -6.78 -29.42 13.47
N TRP A 960 -6.23 -28.87 12.39
CA TRP A 960 -5.05 -28.01 12.39
C TRP A 960 -5.31 -26.69 13.13
N LEU A 961 -6.42 -25.99 12.85
CA LEU A 961 -6.71 -24.69 13.44
C LEU A 961 -6.93 -24.76 14.95
N ARG A 962 -7.70 -25.75 15.42
CA ARG A 962 -7.87 -26.00 16.87
C ARG A 962 -6.53 -26.28 17.53
N ARG A 963 -5.72 -27.16 16.94
CA ARG A 963 -4.36 -27.47 17.44
C ARG A 963 -3.47 -26.23 17.54
N GLU A 964 -3.43 -25.34 16.55
CA GLU A 964 -2.62 -24.10 16.62
C GLU A 964 -3.20 -23.00 17.53
N ALA A 965 -4.50 -23.06 17.84
CA ALA A 965 -5.14 -22.18 18.82
C ALA A 965 -4.97 -22.65 20.27
N GLU A 966 -4.84 -23.95 20.47
CA GLU A 966 -4.68 -24.59 21.79
C GLU A 966 -3.21 -24.93 22.12
N ARG A 967 -2.29 -24.78 21.16
CA ARG A 967 -0.85 -25.06 21.30
C ARG A 967 -0.22 -24.24 22.44
N GLY A 968 0.61 -24.90 23.26
CA GLY A 968 1.52 -24.22 24.18
C GLY A 968 2.53 -23.31 23.45
N ILE A 969 3.27 -22.48 24.18
CA ILE A 969 4.28 -21.59 23.59
C ILE A 969 5.62 -22.32 23.49
N GLY A 970 6.28 -22.21 22.33
CA GLY A 970 7.56 -22.84 22.02
C GLY A 970 7.47 -24.27 21.50
N GLN A 971 8.63 -24.94 21.49
CA GLN A 971 8.69 -26.36 21.15
C GLN A 971 7.99 -27.18 22.23
N ALA A 972 7.16 -28.15 21.82
CA ALA A 972 6.67 -29.15 22.75
C ALA A 972 7.88 -29.90 23.34
N SER A 973 7.98 -29.94 24.67
CA SER A 973 9.02 -30.71 25.36
C SER A 973 8.95 -32.18 24.93
N PRO A 974 10.07 -32.84 24.59
CA PRO A 974 10.07 -34.29 24.42
C PRO A 974 9.63 -34.92 25.74
N VAL A 975 8.61 -35.79 25.70
CA VAL A 975 7.97 -36.34 26.90
C VAL A 975 9.02 -37.12 27.72
N PRO A 976 9.33 -36.70 28.96
CA PRO A 976 10.37 -37.36 29.75
C PRO A 976 10.00 -38.83 30.02
N GLY A 977 10.79 -39.75 29.46
CA GLY A 977 10.57 -41.20 29.55
C GLY A 977 10.14 -41.88 28.24
N VAL A 978 9.75 -41.13 27.20
CA VAL A 978 9.45 -41.71 25.87
C VAL A 978 10.62 -41.45 24.92
N GLY A 979 11.47 -42.46 24.74
CA GLY A 979 12.51 -42.42 23.71
C GLY A 979 11.91 -42.56 22.31
N LEU A 980 12.29 -41.68 21.39
CA LEU A 980 11.87 -41.69 19.97
C LEU A 980 10.34 -41.75 19.75
N HIS A 981 9.66 -40.62 19.93
CA HIS A 981 8.33 -40.44 19.33
C HIS A 981 8.49 -40.36 17.80
N ILE A 982 8.18 -41.45 17.11
CA ILE A 982 7.89 -41.43 15.68
C ILE A 982 6.38 -41.21 15.56
N ASP A 983 5.96 -40.07 15.03
CA ASP A 983 4.56 -39.85 14.71
C ASP A 983 4.15 -40.76 13.54
N TRP A 984 3.36 -41.78 13.86
CA TRP A 984 2.68 -42.67 12.92
C TRP A 984 1.18 -42.35 12.90
N ASP A 985 0.80 -41.20 12.31
CA ASP A 985 -0.60 -40.74 12.11
C ASP A 985 -0.72 -39.90 10.81
#